data_AF-A0A7S0XPI1-F1
#
_entry.id   AF-A0A7S0XPI1-F1
#
_cell.length_a   1.000
_cell.length_b   1.000
_cell.length_c   1.000
_cell.angle_alpha   90.00
_cell.angle_beta   90.00
_cell.angle_gamma   90.00
#
_symmetry.space_group_name_H-M   'P 1'
#
loop_
_entity.id
_entity.type
_entity.pdbx_description
1 polymer ?
#
loop_
_entity_poly.entity_id
_entity_poly.type
_entity_poly.pdbx_seq_one_letter_code
_entity_poly.pdbx_strand_id
1 'polypeptide(L)'
;ASRRVTQRMSAVPTRALPVPHRRHGKAQHICHSSSSSSCPKILGIGSVGVDFLAQLDARELPRPDAKVRATRAEITTGGNVANGLTAAARLGNRQCALVSAVGDDANGAVVLESLAKDAVDASLTLVRGTRTPFTYIMIAASGENDGDMTRTCVHTPGDGGLMATDVTPERLDAAFSNVNKPAVAYFDGRLAEAALVYAREARRLGGVRILVEAERLRENLPELLSEADLVVTSKSYPNDAYPKAKTLGDAVTRMFMDLPRAEIMVTTLGARGAIGLVRIEDDGEVGRGKFLDDVVRQLEAQAGEDALSDEDVRDGLPREPVESGVIDIRHSSSSSSSFKANVIFAPAKTLAKGELVDPTGAGDAFIGALAHAYADEESFNLPSAMRLASYVAAMKCKAIGARAGLPRAADVPTRLMVRTPRRAAMFSALMAAFSVPFGGIFSPSRPAQAVESQDEDIKALMEIFNRAMRAPTYEEADAAWSEAITLAPNNSSAWSNRGTLRLQYSEWASAVDDLQRAVDLDGDTPDPLALNNLGNAKGALNRWDEAMADFLEASRVEDMRAIAQANYALAAFQTGRVDLAIATAKKLLRKDPEYLDMRALLSAMYWSEGIVDLAESEWTYLCKSGRGFGAKRSAEDVRGDDPTSDLRYASTLLSQQFAQQFAELTGGVKEAGLDTPCRLYKTTDTVANRWPPRATAALDAFLRVRNYGEALDYDGSVKRFDFNF
;
A
#
# COMPACT_ATOMS: atom_id res chain seq x y z
N ALA A 1 69.38 -30.82 4.29
CA ALA A 1 69.45 -31.34 2.90
C ALA A 1 68.03 -31.75 2.49
N SER A 2 67.21 -30.83 1.97
CA SER A 2 67.07 -30.50 0.54
C SER A 2 66.45 -31.62 -0.29
N ARG A 3 65.17 -31.47 -0.66
CA ARG A 3 64.68 -31.74 -2.02
C ARG A 3 63.33 -31.04 -2.23
N ARG A 4 63.42 -29.90 -2.92
CA ARG A 4 62.33 -29.24 -3.64
C ARG A 4 61.85 -30.16 -4.77
N VAL A 5 60.54 -30.28 -4.95
CA VAL A 5 59.95 -30.62 -6.25
C VAL A 5 59.02 -29.49 -6.64
N THR A 6 59.56 -28.59 -7.47
CA THR A 6 58.83 -27.61 -8.26
C THR A 6 58.17 -28.35 -9.44
N GLN A 7 56.84 -28.37 -9.51
CA GLN A 7 56.13 -28.75 -10.73
C GLN A 7 55.58 -27.48 -11.39
N ARG A 8 56.13 -27.19 -12.57
CA ARG A 8 55.69 -26.17 -13.52
C ARG A 8 54.29 -26.54 -14.02
N MET A 9 53.31 -25.64 -13.87
CA MET A 9 52.15 -25.62 -14.75
C MET A 9 52.38 -24.57 -15.84
N SER A 10 52.40 -25.05 -17.08
CA SER A 10 52.58 -24.30 -18.31
C SER A 10 51.42 -23.34 -18.56
N ALA A 11 51.76 -22.08 -18.83
CA ALA A 11 50.86 -21.09 -19.42
C ALA A 11 50.43 -21.55 -20.82
N VAL A 12 49.12 -21.61 -21.06
CA VAL A 12 48.53 -21.75 -22.39
C VAL A 12 48.36 -20.33 -22.95
N PRO A 13 48.93 -20.00 -24.13
CA PRO A 13 48.74 -18.69 -24.73
C PRO A 13 47.34 -18.61 -25.37
N THR A 14 46.52 -17.68 -24.88
CA THR A 14 45.24 -17.30 -25.50
C THR A 14 45.51 -16.63 -26.84
N ARG A 15 45.19 -17.36 -27.91
CA ARG A 15 45.26 -16.90 -29.29
C ARG A 15 44.11 -15.91 -29.53
N ALA A 16 44.45 -14.64 -29.78
CA ALA A 16 43.49 -13.62 -30.17
C ALA A 16 42.74 -14.04 -31.45
N LEU A 17 41.41 -14.05 -31.38
CA LEU A 17 40.54 -14.25 -32.54
C LEU A 17 40.40 -12.92 -33.30
N PRO A 18 40.49 -12.91 -34.64
CA PRO A 18 40.47 -11.70 -35.43
C PRO A 18 39.05 -11.10 -35.52
N VAL A 19 38.98 -9.78 -35.38
CA VAL A 19 37.81 -8.91 -35.59
C VAL A 19 37.35 -9.02 -37.06
N PRO A 20 36.07 -9.32 -37.35
CA PRO A 20 35.59 -9.31 -38.72
C PRO A 20 35.24 -7.88 -39.16
N HIS A 21 35.94 -7.40 -40.20
CA HIS A 21 35.59 -6.19 -40.95
C HIS A 21 34.16 -6.26 -41.49
N ARG A 22 33.28 -5.33 -41.06
CA ARG A 22 31.96 -5.12 -41.67
C ARG A 22 32.10 -4.45 -43.04
N ARG A 23 31.63 -5.14 -44.07
CA ARG A 23 31.40 -4.61 -45.43
C ARG A 23 30.33 -3.51 -45.39
N HIS A 24 30.61 -2.40 -46.06
CA HIS A 24 29.62 -1.37 -46.40
C HIS A 24 28.60 -1.91 -47.41
N GLY A 25 27.38 -2.16 -46.94
CA GLY A 25 26.19 -2.34 -47.78
C GLY A 25 25.26 -1.14 -47.57
N LYS A 26 25.14 -0.29 -48.59
CA LYS A 26 24.16 0.80 -48.65
C LYS A 26 22.76 0.19 -48.72
N ALA A 27 21.93 0.42 -47.71
CA ALA A 27 20.48 0.30 -47.81
C ALA A 27 19.89 1.69 -47.58
N GLN A 28 19.18 2.18 -48.59
CA GLN A 28 18.62 3.53 -48.65
C GLN A 28 17.60 3.73 -47.53
N HIS A 29 17.90 4.64 -46.60
CA HIS A 29 16.92 5.20 -45.69
C HIS A 29 16.02 6.16 -46.47
N ILE A 30 14.73 5.84 -46.55
CA ILE A 30 13.69 6.80 -46.89
C ILE A 30 13.54 7.70 -45.66
N CYS A 31 14.27 8.81 -45.64
CA CYS A 31 14.10 9.89 -44.68
C CYS A 31 12.74 10.54 -44.89
N HIS A 32 11.78 10.28 -44.00
CA HIS A 32 10.74 11.26 -43.72
C HIS A 32 11.31 12.21 -42.66
N SER A 33 11.44 13.47 -43.06
CA SER A 33 11.87 14.59 -42.25
C SER A 33 10.89 14.84 -41.11
N SER A 34 11.31 14.55 -39.87
CA SER A 34 10.78 15.18 -38.67
C SER A 34 11.97 15.66 -37.83
N SER A 35 11.96 16.93 -37.47
CA SER A 35 12.96 17.63 -36.65
C SER A 35 13.58 16.76 -35.55
N SER A 36 14.90 16.65 -35.53
CA SER A 36 15.66 15.98 -34.48
C SER A 36 15.60 16.75 -33.15
N SER A 37 14.57 16.52 -32.33
CA SER A 37 14.63 16.85 -30.91
C SER A 37 15.36 15.70 -30.21
N SER A 38 16.55 15.96 -29.66
CA SER A 38 17.22 15.00 -28.78
C SER A 38 16.35 14.77 -27.54
N CYS A 39 16.06 13.51 -27.21
CA CYS A 39 15.27 13.16 -26.04
C CYS A 39 15.90 13.75 -24.76
N PRO A 40 15.16 14.40 -23.84
CA PRO A 40 15.76 15.07 -22.68
C PRO A 40 16.51 14.10 -21.76
N LYS A 41 17.70 14.51 -21.30
CA LYS A 41 18.58 13.68 -20.46
C LYS A 41 18.01 13.48 -19.06
N ILE A 42 18.04 12.24 -18.57
CA ILE A 42 17.72 11.85 -17.19
C ILE A 42 19.00 11.34 -16.53
N LEU A 43 19.40 12.01 -15.44
CA LEU A 43 20.55 11.59 -14.63
C LEU A 43 20.03 10.93 -13.34
N GLY A 44 20.26 9.63 -13.19
CA GLY A 44 19.93 8.91 -11.97
C GLY A 44 21.12 8.85 -11.01
N ILE A 45 20.87 9.05 -9.73
CA ILE A 45 21.84 8.93 -8.65
C ILE A 45 21.25 7.99 -7.60
N GLY A 46 21.78 6.77 -7.54
CA GLY A 46 21.18 5.75 -6.69
C GLY A 46 21.90 4.42 -6.74
N SER A 47 21.31 3.46 -6.04
CA SER A 47 21.89 2.13 -5.86
C SER A 47 21.85 1.30 -7.15
N VAL A 48 22.84 0.42 -7.29
CA VAL A 48 22.87 -0.62 -8.32
C VAL A 48 23.53 -1.88 -7.77
N GLY A 49 23.11 -3.05 -8.25
CA GLY A 49 23.66 -4.32 -7.80
C GLY A 49 23.10 -5.49 -8.59
N VAL A 50 23.43 -6.69 -8.13
CA VAL A 50 22.98 -7.96 -8.73
C VAL A 50 21.88 -8.58 -7.86
N ASP A 51 20.80 -9.05 -8.47
CA ASP A 51 19.78 -9.84 -7.81
C ASP A 51 19.91 -11.30 -8.26
N PHE A 52 20.15 -12.18 -7.29
CA PHE A 52 20.17 -13.63 -7.45
C PHE A 52 18.79 -14.18 -7.12
N LEU A 53 17.98 -14.46 -8.14
CA LEU A 53 16.63 -14.96 -7.99
C LEU A 53 16.61 -16.48 -8.03
N ALA A 54 15.97 -17.08 -7.03
CA ALA A 54 15.74 -18.52 -6.97
C ALA A 54 14.25 -18.78 -6.79
N GLN A 55 13.60 -19.32 -7.81
CA GLN A 55 12.26 -19.87 -7.70
C GLN A 55 12.37 -21.26 -7.08
N LEU A 56 11.71 -21.47 -5.95
CA LEU A 56 11.81 -22.69 -5.16
C LEU A 56 10.80 -23.73 -5.63
N ASP A 57 11.22 -24.99 -5.59
CA ASP A 57 10.35 -26.18 -5.73
C ASP A 57 9.66 -26.48 -4.39
N ALA A 58 9.08 -25.45 -3.80
CA ALA A 58 8.48 -25.51 -2.48
C ALA A 58 7.28 -24.57 -2.40
N ARG A 59 6.26 -25.02 -1.68
CA ARG A 59 5.06 -24.23 -1.35
C ARG A 59 5.27 -23.27 -0.17
N GLU A 60 6.47 -23.28 0.40
CA GLU A 60 6.89 -22.46 1.54
C GLU A 60 8.35 -22.04 1.35
N LEU A 61 8.73 -20.93 1.98
CA LEU A 61 10.12 -20.51 2.05
C LEU A 61 10.95 -21.49 2.90
N PRO A 62 12.27 -21.59 2.69
CA PRO A 62 13.12 -22.53 3.43
C PRO A 62 13.08 -22.22 4.93
N ARG A 63 12.85 -23.25 5.74
CA ARG A 63 13.02 -23.17 7.20
C ARG A 63 14.52 -23.12 7.54
N PRO A 64 14.91 -22.66 8.75
CA PRO A 64 16.28 -22.80 9.22
C PRO A 64 16.80 -24.23 8.99
N ASP A 65 18.05 -24.33 8.52
CA ASP A 65 18.75 -25.57 8.19
C ASP A 65 18.14 -26.42 7.05
N ALA A 66 17.06 -25.97 6.42
CA ALA A 66 16.44 -26.68 5.30
C ALA A 66 17.25 -26.51 4.00
N LYS A 67 17.40 -27.61 3.25
CA LYS A 67 17.95 -27.59 1.89
C LYS A 67 16.82 -27.75 0.88
N VAL A 68 16.44 -26.64 0.25
CA VAL A 68 15.36 -26.60 -0.74
C VAL A 68 15.94 -26.50 -2.15
N ARG A 69 15.35 -27.23 -3.10
CA ARG A 69 15.73 -27.18 -4.52
C ARG A 69 15.07 -25.97 -5.20
N ALA A 70 15.82 -25.25 -6.01
CA ALA A 70 15.26 -24.26 -6.92
C ALA A 70 14.79 -24.93 -8.22
N THR A 71 13.58 -24.60 -8.70
CA THR A 71 13.08 -24.98 -10.03
C THR A 71 13.70 -24.10 -11.12
N ARG A 72 13.99 -22.84 -10.79
CA ARG A 72 14.64 -21.87 -11.68
C ARG A 72 15.56 -20.97 -10.87
N ALA A 73 16.71 -20.64 -11.44
CA ALA A 73 17.61 -19.63 -10.92
C ALA A 73 17.90 -18.61 -12.03
N GLU A 74 17.89 -17.33 -11.68
CA GLU A 74 18.16 -16.23 -12.60
C GLU A 74 19.04 -15.19 -11.92
N ILE A 75 20.02 -14.68 -12.65
CA ILE A 75 20.85 -13.58 -12.20
C ILE A 75 20.41 -12.37 -13.01
N THR A 76 19.87 -11.36 -12.33
CA THR A 76 19.48 -10.10 -12.95
C THR A 76 20.16 -8.96 -12.21
N THR A 77 20.03 -7.75 -12.71
CA THR A 77 20.58 -6.55 -12.08
C THR A 77 19.44 -5.74 -11.47
N GLY A 78 19.65 -5.21 -10.26
CA GLY A 78 18.65 -4.47 -9.49
C GLY A 78 19.08 -3.03 -9.21
N GLY A 79 18.53 -2.46 -8.14
CA GLY A 79 18.72 -1.06 -7.72
C GLY A 79 17.61 -0.16 -8.23
N ASN A 80 16.98 0.59 -7.31
CA ASN A 80 15.74 1.31 -7.57
C ASN A 80 15.88 2.30 -8.74
N VAL A 81 16.85 3.23 -8.66
CA VAL A 81 17.15 4.19 -9.75
C VAL A 81 17.58 3.48 -11.03
N ALA A 82 18.45 2.48 -10.93
CA ALA A 82 18.95 1.76 -12.10
C ALA A 82 17.83 1.00 -12.84
N ASN A 83 16.86 0.46 -12.12
CA ASN A 83 15.65 -0.15 -12.67
C ASN A 83 14.76 0.90 -13.35
N GLY A 84 14.52 2.05 -12.71
CA GLY A 84 13.73 3.14 -13.28
C GLY A 84 14.37 3.74 -14.54
N LEU A 85 15.69 3.96 -14.55
CA LEU A 85 16.42 4.40 -15.75
C LEU A 85 16.33 3.37 -16.88
N THR A 86 16.40 2.07 -16.56
CA THR A 86 16.22 1.01 -17.55
C THR A 86 14.81 1.07 -18.16
N ALA A 87 13.77 1.29 -17.33
CA ALA A 87 12.41 1.46 -17.82
C ALA A 87 12.31 2.69 -18.75
N ALA A 88 12.81 3.85 -18.33
CA ALA A 88 12.82 5.07 -19.15
C ALA A 88 13.56 4.88 -20.49
N ALA A 89 14.70 4.17 -20.47
CA ALA A 89 15.48 3.90 -21.66
C ALA A 89 14.78 2.93 -22.62
N ARG A 90 14.10 1.91 -22.10
CA ARG A 90 13.30 0.99 -22.92
C ARG A 90 12.06 1.64 -23.52
N LEU A 91 11.49 2.65 -22.86
CA LEU A 91 10.42 3.50 -23.40
C LEU A 91 10.91 4.48 -24.48
N GLY A 92 12.23 4.52 -24.75
CA GLY A 92 12.82 5.27 -25.85
C GLY A 92 13.72 6.43 -25.45
N ASN A 93 13.90 6.71 -24.15
CA ASN A 93 14.84 7.75 -23.71
C ASN A 93 16.29 7.24 -23.75
N ARG A 94 17.00 7.52 -24.84
CA ARG A 94 18.40 7.10 -25.01
C ARG A 94 19.42 8.01 -24.30
N GLN A 95 18.97 8.96 -23.49
CA GLN A 95 19.81 9.88 -22.72
C GLN A 95 19.66 9.64 -21.21
N CYS A 96 19.65 8.38 -20.79
CA CYS A 96 19.69 7.99 -19.38
C CYS A 96 21.13 7.75 -18.94
N ALA A 97 21.57 8.32 -17.82
CA ALA A 97 22.88 8.09 -17.23
C ALA A 97 22.78 7.79 -15.73
N LEU A 98 23.66 6.92 -15.21
CA LEU A 98 23.68 6.50 -13.82
C LEU A 98 24.98 6.93 -13.12
N VAL A 99 24.82 7.64 -12.00
CA VAL A 99 25.87 7.86 -11.00
C VAL A 99 25.68 6.82 -9.88
N SER A 100 26.65 5.93 -9.73
CA SER A 100 26.66 4.91 -8.68
C SER A 100 28.09 4.42 -8.43
N ALA A 101 28.23 3.30 -7.72
CA ALA A 101 29.48 2.58 -7.56
C ALA A 101 29.26 1.07 -7.61
N VAL A 102 30.17 0.37 -8.28
CA VAL A 102 30.27 -1.10 -8.31
C VAL A 102 31.69 -1.53 -7.99
N GLY A 103 31.83 -2.80 -7.61
CA GLY A 103 33.13 -3.44 -7.45
C GLY A 103 33.80 -3.75 -8.78
N ASP A 104 35.11 -3.98 -8.75
CA ASP A 104 35.93 -4.54 -9.83
C ASP A 104 35.83 -6.08 -9.89
N ASP A 105 34.64 -6.60 -9.59
CA ASP A 105 34.31 -8.01 -9.55
C ASP A 105 33.40 -8.42 -10.73
N ALA A 106 33.16 -9.73 -10.85
CA ALA A 106 32.31 -10.27 -11.91
C ALA A 106 30.87 -9.70 -11.86
N ASN A 107 30.36 -9.39 -10.66
CA ASN A 107 29.04 -8.79 -10.49
C ASN A 107 29.00 -7.35 -11.01
N GLY A 108 30.06 -6.58 -10.78
CA GLY A 108 30.21 -5.21 -11.30
C GLY A 108 30.27 -5.21 -12.83
N ALA A 109 30.99 -6.15 -13.42
CA ALA A 109 30.99 -6.35 -14.87
C ALA A 109 29.59 -6.67 -15.42
N VAL A 110 28.84 -7.57 -14.77
CA VAL A 110 27.45 -7.91 -15.14
C VAL A 110 26.53 -6.69 -15.06
N VAL A 111 26.68 -5.86 -14.02
CA VAL A 111 25.90 -4.61 -13.86
C VAL A 111 26.17 -3.66 -15.03
N LEU A 112 27.44 -3.39 -15.32
CA LEU A 112 27.83 -2.45 -16.37
C LEU A 112 27.39 -2.93 -17.77
N GLU A 113 27.54 -4.22 -18.06
CA GLU A 113 27.06 -4.82 -19.32
C GLU A 113 25.54 -4.72 -19.45
N SER A 114 24.79 -4.99 -18.37
CA SER A 114 23.33 -4.91 -18.39
C SER A 114 22.83 -3.49 -18.60
N LEU A 115 23.46 -2.48 -18.00
CA LEU A 115 23.10 -1.08 -18.21
C LEU A 115 23.35 -0.66 -19.66
N ALA A 116 24.53 -1.01 -20.20
CA ALA A 116 24.87 -0.72 -21.59
C ALA A 116 23.91 -1.38 -22.58
N LYS A 117 23.48 -2.62 -22.32
CA LYS A 117 22.52 -3.37 -23.16
C LYS A 117 21.19 -2.64 -23.32
N ASP A 118 20.73 -1.94 -22.29
CA ASP A 118 19.49 -1.15 -22.33
C ASP A 118 19.72 0.34 -22.62
N ALA A 119 20.94 0.72 -23.02
CA ALA A 119 21.36 2.08 -23.34
C ALA A 119 21.27 3.06 -22.16
N VAL A 120 21.57 2.60 -20.95
CA VAL A 120 21.85 3.46 -19.79
C VAL A 120 23.35 3.70 -19.71
N ASP A 121 23.77 4.96 -19.78
CA ASP A 121 25.17 5.35 -19.69
C ASP A 121 25.70 5.18 -18.26
N ALA A 122 26.70 4.33 -18.09
CA ALA A 122 27.36 4.06 -16.82
C ALA A 122 28.74 4.73 -16.71
N SER A 123 29.09 5.68 -17.60
CA SER A 123 30.38 6.40 -17.58
C SER A 123 30.66 7.14 -16.27
N LEU A 124 29.60 7.51 -15.54
CA LEU A 124 29.68 8.19 -14.23
C LEU A 124 29.64 7.21 -13.05
N THR A 125 29.51 5.90 -13.29
CA THR A 125 29.54 4.87 -12.25
C THR A 125 30.98 4.49 -11.91
N LEU A 126 31.34 4.54 -10.63
CA LEU A 126 32.67 4.15 -10.16
C LEU A 126 32.86 2.63 -10.23
N VAL A 127 34.08 2.22 -10.57
CA VAL A 127 34.57 0.84 -10.42
C VAL A 127 35.74 0.87 -9.45
N ARG A 128 35.70 0.09 -8.36
CA ARG A 128 36.72 0.13 -7.30
C ARG A 128 37.07 -1.29 -6.84
N GLY A 129 38.21 -1.43 -6.16
CA GLY A 129 38.73 -2.68 -5.57
C GLY A 129 37.91 -3.28 -4.43
N THR A 130 36.59 -3.29 -4.55
CA THR A 130 35.63 -3.67 -3.53
C THR A 130 34.52 -4.56 -4.10
N ARG A 131 33.56 -4.96 -3.27
CA ARG A 131 32.49 -5.87 -3.69
C ARG A 131 31.26 -5.13 -4.21
N THR A 132 30.73 -5.55 -5.35
CA THR A 132 29.44 -5.08 -5.85
C THR A 132 28.30 -5.55 -4.94
N PRO A 133 27.35 -4.68 -4.53
CA PRO A 133 26.17 -5.09 -3.76
C PRO A 133 25.34 -6.14 -4.50
N PHE A 134 24.75 -7.08 -3.77
CA PHE A 134 23.83 -8.04 -4.35
C PHE A 134 22.74 -8.49 -3.37
N THR A 135 21.65 -9.05 -3.90
CA THR A 135 20.51 -9.52 -3.11
C THR A 135 20.14 -10.94 -3.52
N TYR A 136 19.99 -11.84 -2.56
CA TYR A 136 19.33 -13.12 -2.81
C TYR A 136 17.82 -12.96 -2.70
N ILE A 137 17.08 -13.30 -3.73
CA ILE A 137 15.63 -13.23 -3.77
C ILE A 137 15.11 -14.64 -3.95
N MET A 138 14.57 -15.21 -2.88
CA MET A 138 13.93 -16.53 -2.92
C MET A 138 12.44 -16.33 -3.14
N ILE A 139 11.89 -16.99 -4.16
CA ILE A 139 10.48 -16.92 -4.54
C ILE A 139 9.87 -18.30 -4.36
N ALA A 140 8.83 -18.41 -3.54
CA ALA A 140 8.09 -19.66 -3.33
C ALA A 140 6.65 -19.50 -3.80
N ALA A 141 6.05 -20.57 -4.33
CA ALA A 141 4.61 -20.61 -4.56
C ALA A 141 3.92 -20.49 -3.20
N SER A 142 2.99 -19.56 -3.04
CA SER A 142 2.20 -19.48 -1.81
C SER A 142 1.17 -20.61 -1.84
N GLY A 143 1.18 -21.47 -0.83
CA GLY A 143 0.40 -22.71 -0.79
C GLY A 143 -1.13 -22.56 -0.73
N GLU A 144 -1.72 -21.39 -1.02
CA GLU A 144 -3.16 -21.14 -0.86
C GLU A 144 -3.96 -20.97 -2.15
N ASN A 145 -3.33 -20.54 -3.25
CA ASN A 145 -3.95 -20.42 -4.57
C ASN A 145 -2.92 -20.82 -5.63
N ASP A 146 -3.30 -21.62 -6.63
CA ASP A 146 -2.47 -21.87 -7.82
C ASP A 146 -2.19 -20.52 -8.53
N GLY A 147 -1.06 -19.88 -8.22
CA GLY A 147 -0.58 -18.67 -8.89
C GLY A 147 -0.01 -17.56 -8.00
N ASP A 148 -0.35 -17.48 -6.71
CA ASP A 148 0.16 -16.41 -5.83
C ASP A 148 1.59 -16.73 -5.36
N MET A 149 2.54 -15.81 -5.56
CA MET A 149 3.97 -15.99 -5.24
C MET A 149 4.38 -15.13 -4.03
N THR A 150 5.16 -15.70 -3.11
CA THR A 150 5.78 -14.95 -2.00
C THR A 150 7.29 -14.90 -2.15
N ARG A 151 7.95 -13.90 -1.54
CA ARG A 151 9.40 -13.73 -1.63
C ARG A 151 10.05 -13.32 -0.31
N THR A 152 11.31 -13.72 -0.15
CA THR A 152 12.22 -13.18 0.87
C THR A 152 13.49 -12.70 0.21
N CYS A 153 13.95 -11.51 0.64
CA CYS A 153 15.17 -10.89 0.14
C CYS A 153 16.24 -10.84 1.23
N VAL A 154 17.43 -11.36 0.93
CA VAL A 154 18.63 -11.23 1.78
C VAL A 154 19.62 -10.33 1.04
N HIS A 155 19.74 -9.09 1.50
CA HIS A 155 20.62 -8.11 0.89
C HIS A 155 22.02 -8.18 1.48
N THR A 156 23.03 -8.30 0.60
CA THR A 156 24.44 -8.16 0.96
C THR A 156 24.92 -6.79 0.48
N PRO A 157 25.22 -5.87 1.41
CA PRO A 157 25.79 -4.57 1.02
C PRO A 157 27.15 -4.79 0.36
N GLY A 158 27.47 -3.94 -0.61
CA GLY A 158 28.82 -3.86 -1.13
C GLY A 158 29.75 -3.15 -0.14
N ASP A 159 31.02 -3.50 -0.16
CA ASP A 159 32.05 -2.72 0.53
C ASP A 159 32.33 -1.51 -0.38
N GLY A 160 32.20 -0.26 0.09
CA GLY A 160 32.56 0.91 -0.73
C GLY A 160 31.57 1.33 -1.84
N GLY A 161 30.28 1.43 -1.51
CA GLY A 161 29.29 2.15 -2.33
C GLY A 161 29.66 3.63 -2.55
N LEU A 162 28.84 4.37 -3.32
CA LEU A 162 29.09 5.79 -3.59
C LEU A 162 29.04 6.60 -2.28
N MET A 163 30.16 7.20 -1.89
CA MET A 163 30.27 8.02 -0.68
C MET A 163 30.19 9.50 -1.02
N ALA A 164 29.83 10.35 -0.04
CA ALA A 164 29.84 11.80 -0.23
C ALA A 164 31.25 12.33 -0.58
N THR A 165 32.30 11.71 -0.04
CA THR A 165 33.70 12.03 -0.37
C THR A 165 34.09 11.71 -1.81
N ASP A 166 33.32 10.87 -2.51
CA ASP A 166 33.53 10.57 -3.93
C ASP A 166 32.94 11.63 -4.86
N VAL A 167 32.17 12.60 -4.32
CA VAL A 167 31.52 13.68 -5.07
C VAL A 167 32.46 14.88 -5.17
N THR A 168 33.40 14.82 -6.11
CA THR A 168 34.35 15.89 -6.37
C THR A 168 33.78 16.94 -7.34
N PRO A 169 34.33 18.18 -7.38
CA PRO A 169 33.93 19.19 -8.36
C PRO A 169 33.96 18.72 -9.81
N GLU A 170 34.95 17.90 -10.17
CA GLU A 170 35.09 17.37 -11.53
C GLU A 170 33.94 16.42 -11.89
N ARG A 171 33.45 15.64 -10.92
CA ARG A 171 32.31 14.74 -11.13
C ARG A 171 30.98 15.48 -11.18
N LEU A 172 30.85 16.55 -10.38
CA LEU A 172 29.71 17.46 -10.49
C LEU A 172 29.68 18.15 -11.86
N ASP A 173 30.82 18.61 -12.38
CA ASP A 173 30.92 19.18 -13.73
C ASP A 173 30.63 18.14 -14.82
N ALA A 174 31.14 16.91 -14.69
CA ALA A 174 30.82 15.83 -15.61
C ALA A 174 29.31 15.51 -15.63
N ALA A 175 28.66 15.55 -14.47
CA ALA A 175 27.23 15.29 -14.30
C ALA A 175 26.34 16.44 -14.81
N PHE A 176 26.73 17.70 -14.59
CA PHE A 176 25.86 18.87 -14.74
C PHE A 176 26.39 19.99 -15.65
N SER A 177 27.51 19.80 -16.35
CA SER A 177 28.01 20.78 -17.34
C SER A 177 26.94 21.16 -18.36
N ASN A 178 27.02 22.35 -18.94
CA ASN A 178 25.98 22.88 -19.86
C ASN A 178 25.62 21.93 -21.02
N VAL A 179 26.58 21.14 -21.51
CA VAL A 179 26.35 20.13 -22.57
C VAL A 179 25.64 18.88 -22.03
N ASN A 180 25.88 18.56 -20.76
CA ASN A 180 25.40 17.36 -20.08
C ASN A 180 24.26 17.62 -19.09
N LYS A 181 23.75 18.86 -19.02
CA LYS A 181 22.76 19.28 -18.05
C LYS A 181 21.48 18.43 -18.21
N PRO A 182 21.11 17.65 -17.18
CA PRO A 182 19.93 16.81 -17.25
C PRO A 182 18.65 17.65 -17.12
N ALA A 183 17.58 17.23 -17.81
CA ALA A 183 16.26 17.79 -17.60
C ALA A 183 15.66 17.31 -16.26
N VAL A 184 16.01 16.09 -15.84
CA VAL A 184 15.60 15.48 -14.58
C VAL A 184 16.80 14.83 -13.89
N ALA A 185 16.99 15.13 -12.61
CA ALA A 185 17.84 14.38 -11.70
C ALA A 185 16.97 13.47 -10.82
N TYR A 186 17.16 12.16 -10.91
CA TYR A 186 16.35 11.13 -10.24
C TYR A 186 17.15 10.46 -9.12
N PHE A 187 16.64 10.49 -7.89
CA PHE A 187 17.30 9.97 -6.70
C PHE A 187 16.49 8.88 -5.99
N ASP A 188 17.18 7.89 -5.42
CA ASP A 188 16.65 7.00 -4.37
C ASP A 188 17.22 7.33 -2.99
N GLY A 189 16.59 6.79 -1.94
CA GLY A 189 17.03 6.96 -0.56
C GLY A 189 18.17 6.04 -0.11
N ARG A 190 18.76 5.20 -0.98
CA ARG A 190 19.80 4.23 -0.54
C ARG A 190 21.18 4.86 -0.41
N LEU A 191 21.49 5.85 -1.23
CA LEU A 191 22.78 6.55 -1.25
C LEU A 191 22.62 8.03 -0.84
N ALA A 192 21.76 8.28 0.15
CA ALA A 192 21.21 9.60 0.47
C ALA A 192 22.27 10.67 0.74
N GLU A 193 23.40 10.34 1.39
CA GLU A 193 24.46 11.30 1.69
C GLU A 193 25.13 11.85 0.43
N ALA A 194 25.56 10.97 -0.48
CA ALA A 194 26.13 11.38 -1.77
C ALA A 194 25.07 12.02 -2.68
N ALA A 195 23.86 11.45 -2.70
CA ALA A 195 22.71 11.97 -3.45
C ALA A 195 22.38 13.42 -3.07
N LEU A 196 22.43 13.76 -1.79
CA LEU A 196 22.15 15.11 -1.30
C LEU A 196 23.14 16.15 -1.85
N VAL A 197 24.42 15.78 -2.04
CA VAL A 197 25.42 16.67 -2.66
C VAL A 197 25.05 16.96 -4.13
N TYR A 198 24.68 15.94 -4.89
CA TYR A 198 24.23 16.10 -6.27
C TYR A 198 22.91 16.89 -6.36
N ALA A 199 21.95 16.65 -5.46
CA ALA A 199 20.67 17.36 -5.44
C ALA A 199 20.85 18.87 -5.19
N ARG A 200 21.70 19.23 -4.23
CA ARG A 200 22.04 20.63 -3.94
C ARG A 200 22.75 21.32 -5.10
N GLU A 201 23.63 20.62 -5.81
CA GLU A 201 24.28 21.16 -7.00
C GLU A 201 23.29 21.36 -8.16
N ALA A 202 22.41 20.38 -8.41
CA ALA A 202 21.34 20.52 -9.39
C ALA A 202 20.47 21.76 -9.08
N ARG A 203 20.15 21.98 -7.80
CA ARG A 203 19.38 23.14 -7.35
C ARG A 203 20.15 24.44 -7.51
N ARG A 204 21.44 24.48 -7.15
CA ARG A 204 22.31 25.66 -7.31
C ARG A 204 22.40 26.12 -8.77
N LEU A 205 22.45 25.18 -9.70
CA LEU A 205 22.54 25.46 -11.14
C LEU A 205 21.21 25.91 -11.74
N GLY A 206 20.07 25.56 -11.12
CA GLY A 206 18.73 25.82 -11.61
C GLY A 206 18.40 25.08 -12.92
N GLY A 207 17.13 25.03 -13.32
CA GLY A 207 16.72 24.40 -14.59
C GLY A 207 17.00 22.90 -14.69
N VAL A 208 17.15 22.21 -13.57
CA VAL A 208 17.16 20.74 -13.44
C VAL A 208 16.02 20.39 -12.50
N ARG A 209 15.08 19.56 -12.94
CA ARG A 209 13.97 19.12 -12.10
C ARG A 209 14.38 17.93 -11.26
N ILE A 210 14.04 17.95 -9.98
CA ILE A 210 14.50 16.98 -8.99
C ILE A 210 13.37 15.99 -8.67
N LEU A 211 13.57 14.73 -9.05
CA LEU A 211 12.69 13.61 -8.72
C LEU A 211 13.31 12.79 -7.58
N VAL A 212 12.64 12.66 -6.46
CA VAL A 212 13.11 11.80 -5.35
C VAL A 212 12.08 10.71 -5.06
N GLU A 213 12.51 9.46 -5.07
CA GLU A 213 11.69 8.36 -4.57
C GLU A 213 11.93 8.08 -3.09
N ALA A 214 10.87 7.67 -2.40
CA ALA A 214 10.92 7.25 -1.01
C ALA A 214 10.11 5.96 -0.81
N GLU A 215 10.82 4.83 -0.72
CA GLU A 215 10.22 3.50 -0.46
C GLU A 215 10.18 3.18 1.05
N ARG A 216 11.25 3.52 1.78
CA ARG A 216 11.48 3.19 3.20
C ARG A 216 12.19 4.32 3.92
N LEU A 217 12.03 4.39 5.24
CA LEU A 217 12.79 5.31 6.08
C LEU A 217 14.29 5.04 5.96
N ARG A 218 15.06 6.11 5.75
CA ARG A 218 16.51 6.10 5.60
C ARG A 218 17.07 7.37 6.22
N GLU A 219 18.29 7.26 6.73
CA GLU A 219 19.07 8.43 7.16
C GLU A 219 19.31 9.36 5.96
N ASN A 220 19.28 10.67 6.19
CA ASN A 220 19.45 11.74 5.18
C ASN A 220 18.40 11.80 4.04
N LEU A 221 17.44 10.88 3.98
CA LEU A 221 16.36 10.92 2.99
C LEU A 221 15.38 12.08 3.21
N PRO A 222 14.98 12.47 4.44
CA PRO A 222 14.16 13.66 4.65
C PRO A 222 14.78 14.94 4.09
N GLU A 223 16.10 15.11 4.26
CA GLU A 223 16.86 16.24 3.72
C GLU A 223 16.88 16.19 2.18
N LEU A 224 17.08 15.01 1.59
CA LEU A 224 17.02 14.83 0.14
C LEU A 224 15.63 15.13 -0.43
N LEU A 225 14.56 14.67 0.25
CA LEU A 225 13.18 14.95 -0.11
C LEU A 225 12.87 16.44 -0.09
N SER A 226 13.50 17.19 0.83
CA SER A 226 13.31 18.65 0.91
C SER A 226 13.82 19.42 -0.31
N GLU A 227 14.66 18.81 -1.15
CA GLU A 227 15.17 19.39 -2.40
C GLU A 227 14.26 19.09 -3.61
N ALA A 228 13.33 18.14 -3.48
CA ALA A 228 12.54 17.58 -4.59
C ALA A 228 11.47 18.53 -5.15
N ASP A 229 11.29 18.49 -6.46
CA ASP A 229 10.16 19.12 -7.16
C ASP A 229 9.04 18.07 -7.39
N LEU A 230 9.42 16.82 -7.69
CA LEU A 230 8.54 15.65 -7.78
C LEU A 230 8.94 14.59 -6.75
N VAL A 231 8.02 14.26 -5.86
CA VAL A 231 8.20 13.20 -4.85
C VAL A 231 7.38 11.98 -5.25
N VAL A 232 7.98 10.80 -5.24
CA VAL A 232 7.25 9.54 -5.45
C VAL A 232 7.42 8.63 -4.25
N THR A 233 6.32 8.15 -3.67
CA THR A 233 6.35 7.29 -2.48
C THR A 233 5.67 5.95 -2.73
N SER A 234 6.10 4.93 -1.98
CA SER A 234 5.24 3.78 -1.71
C SER A 234 4.17 4.20 -0.68
N LYS A 235 3.01 3.52 -0.64
CA LYS A 235 2.02 3.75 0.43
C LYS A 235 2.57 3.58 1.85
N SER A 236 3.65 2.82 2.03
CA SER A 236 4.25 2.59 3.35
C SER A 236 5.05 3.79 3.84
N TYR A 237 5.76 4.49 2.95
CA TYR A 237 6.68 5.55 3.36
C TYR A 237 6.00 6.72 4.11
N PRO A 238 4.90 7.33 3.62
CA PRO A 238 4.22 8.39 4.37
C PRO A 238 3.73 7.90 5.72
N ASN A 239 3.19 6.67 5.80
CA ASN A 239 2.72 6.10 7.06
C ASN A 239 3.86 5.91 8.08
N ASP A 240 5.02 5.45 7.62
CA ASP A 240 6.19 5.25 8.46
C ASP A 240 6.81 6.59 8.90
N ALA A 241 6.88 7.56 7.99
CA ALA A 241 7.44 8.89 8.25
C ALA A 241 6.54 9.74 9.16
N TYR A 242 5.23 9.50 9.11
CA TYR A 242 4.21 10.20 9.89
C TYR A 242 3.39 9.22 10.70
N PRO A 243 3.96 8.55 11.72
CA PRO A 243 3.29 7.48 12.46
C PRO A 243 2.12 7.96 13.32
N LYS A 244 1.96 9.29 13.47
CA LYS A 244 0.82 9.95 14.13
C LYS A 244 -0.31 10.31 13.16
N ALA A 245 -0.05 10.29 11.86
CA ALA A 245 -1.10 10.47 10.87
C ALA A 245 -2.07 9.29 10.96
N LYS A 246 -3.36 9.58 10.87
CA LYS A 246 -4.38 8.61 11.23
C LYS A 246 -4.86 7.76 10.04
N THR A 247 -4.63 8.26 8.82
CA THR A 247 -4.91 7.61 7.55
C THR A 247 -3.75 7.84 6.58
N LEU A 248 -3.69 7.07 5.50
CA LEU A 248 -2.74 7.32 4.42
C LEU A 248 -2.95 8.74 3.85
N GLY A 249 -4.19 9.17 3.64
CA GLY A 249 -4.49 10.52 3.17
C GLY A 249 -3.97 11.60 4.12
N ASP A 250 -4.06 11.41 5.43
CA ASP A 250 -3.46 12.32 6.41
C ASP A 250 -1.94 12.37 6.30
N ALA A 251 -1.30 11.19 6.19
CA ALA A 251 0.15 11.07 6.12
C ALA A 251 0.72 11.74 4.86
N VAL A 252 0.07 11.49 3.72
CA VAL A 252 0.36 12.11 2.42
C VAL A 252 0.13 13.62 2.49
N THR A 253 -0.98 14.07 3.07
CA THR A 253 -1.29 15.50 3.26
C THR A 253 -0.21 16.18 4.11
N ARG A 254 0.15 15.58 5.25
CA ARG A 254 1.17 16.12 6.15
C ARG A 254 2.53 16.19 5.48
N MET A 255 2.93 15.11 4.82
CA MET A 255 4.20 15.03 4.10
C MET A 255 4.30 16.12 3.03
N PHE A 256 3.24 16.30 2.24
CA PHE A 256 3.23 17.31 1.20
C PHE A 256 3.28 18.75 1.76
N MET A 257 2.76 18.99 2.96
CA MET A 257 2.88 20.28 3.65
C MET A 257 4.29 20.53 4.19
N ASP A 258 4.95 19.49 4.72
CA ASP A 258 6.32 19.57 5.22
C ASP A 258 7.37 19.65 4.09
N LEU A 259 6.95 19.39 2.84
CA LEU A 259 7.77 19.51 1.63
C LEU A 259 7.26 20.65 0.73
N PRO A 260 7.42 21.92 1.13
CA PRO A 260 6.84 23.07 0.41
C PRO A 260 7.42 23.25 -1.00
N ARG A 261 8.60 22.71 -1.29
CA ARG A 261 9.21 22.74 -2.63
C ARG A 261 8.63 21.69 -3.58
N ALA A 262 8.03 20.63 -3.05
CA ALA A 262 7.42 19.61 -3.88
C ALA A 262 6.18 20.22 -4.55
N GLU A 263 6.25 20.32 -5.88
CA GLU A 263 5.15 20.74 -6.75
C GLU A 263 4.19 19.57 -6.98
N ILE A 264 4.75 18.36 -7.07
CA ILE A 264 4.01 17.14 -7.35
C ILE A 264 4.40 16.07 -6.34
N MET A 265 3.40 15.36 -5.82
CA MET A 265 3.62 14.14 -5.06
C MET A 265 2.77 12.99 -5.59
N VAL A 266 3.39 11.84 -5.86
CA VAL A 266 2.71 10.62 -6.32
C VAL A 266 2.91 9.51 -5.31
N THR A 267 1.83 8.92 -4.82
CA THR A 267 1.86 7.77 -3.91
C THR A 267 1.33 6.53 -4.62
N THR A 268 2.19 5.52 -4.78
CA THR A 268 1.82 4.24 -5.40
C THR A 268 1.09 3.31 -4.41
N LEU A 269 -0.01 2.71 -4.86
CA LEU A 269 -0.90 1.86 -4.06
C LEU A 269 -0.86 0.37 -4.46
N GLY A 270 0.02 -0.01 -5.38
CA GLY A 270 0.10 -1.37 -5.92
C GLY A 270 -1.07 -1.68 -6.85
N ALA A 271 -1.79 -2.78 -6.61
CA ALA A 271 -2.92 -3.20 -7.43
C ALA A 271 -4.11 -2.22 -7.44
N ARG A 272 -4.13 -1.23 -6.54
CA ARG A 272 -5.12 -0.14 -6.54
C ARG A 272 -4.77 1.02 -7.49
N GLY A 273 -3.50 1.13 -7.91
CA GLY A 273 -3.05 2.21 -8.78
C GLY A 273 -2.17 3.23 -8.06
N ALA A 274 -2.42 4.52 -8.25
CA ALA A 274 -1.64 5.60 -7.63
C ALA A 274 -2.48 6.87 -7.41
N ILE A 275 -2.11 7.66 -6.40
CA ILE A 275 -2.66 8.99 -6.12
C ILE A 275 -1.61 10.03 -6.51
N GLY A 276 -1.99 11.05 -7.26
CA GLY A 276 -1.18 12.21 -7.59
C GLY A 276 -1.74 13.48 -6.95
N LEU A 277 -0.89 14.31 -6.38
CA LEU A 277 -1.21 15.66 -5.91
C LEU A 277 -0.37 16.65 -6.70
N VAL A 278 -1.01 17.69 -7.25
CA VAL A 278 -0.34 18.82 -7.90
C VAL A 278 -0.65 20.08 -7.11
N ARG A 279 0.36 20.71 -6.52
CA ARG A 279 0.22 21.96 -5.77
C ARG A 279 -0.22 23.09 -6.70
N ILE A 280 -1.13 23.93 -6.21
CA ILE A 280 -1.54 25.16 -6.88
C ILE A 280 -1.14 26.34 -5.98
N GLU A 281 -0.29 27.21 -6.51
CA GLU A 281 0.03 28.49 -5.85
C GLU A 281 -1.11 29.46 -6.11
N ASP A 282 -1.83 29.87 -5.07
CA ASP A 282 -2.90 30.85 -5.14
C ASP A 282 -3.02 31.59 -3.79
N ASP A 283 -3.13 32.91 -3.86
CA ASP A 283 -3.21 33.85 -2.74
C ASP A 283 -4.64 33.98 -2.17
N GLY A 284 -5.62 33.29 -2.77
CA GLY A 284 -7.02 33.32 -2.35
C GLY A 284 -7.28 32.67 -0.98
N GLU A 285 -8.36 33.09 -0.31
CA GLU A 285 -8.77 32.52 0.97
C GLU A 285 -8.91 31.00 0.88
N VAL A 286 -8.26 30.33 1.84
CA VAL A 286 -8.34 28.89 2.06
C VAL A 286 -9.73 28.55 2.57
N GLY A 287 -10.51 27.77 1.82
CA GLY A 287 -11.85 27.34 2.20
C GLY A 287 -11.87 26.29 3.33
N ARG A 288 -13.03 25.69 3.61
CA ARG A 288 -13.21 24.73 4.72
C ARG A 288 -12.37 23.44 4.59
N GLY A 289 -11.74 23.19 3.43
CA GLY A 289 -10.86 22.07 3.11
C GLY A 289 -11.53 20.70 3.11
N LYS A 290 -11.16 19.83 2.16
CA LYS A 290 -11.57 18.42 2.13
C LYS A 290 -10.45 17.52 2.68
N PHE A 291 -10.81 16.37 3.22
CA PHE A 291 -9.82 15.35 3.58
C PHE A 291 -9.42 14.57 2.32
N LEU A 292 -8.12 14.28 2.19
CA LEU A 292 -7.60 13.61 0.99
C LEU A 292 -8.22 12.22 0.80
N ASP A 293 -8.45 11.45 1.87
CA ASP A 293 -9.06 10.12 1.77
C ASP A 293 -10.47 10.16 1.17
N ASP A 294 -11.28 11.16 1.53
CA ASP A 294 -12.65 11.32 1.01
C ASP A 294 -12.62 11.65 -0.49
N VAL A 295 -11.71 12.53 -0.89
CA VAL A 295 -11.51 12.88 -2.30
C VAL A 295 -11.07 11.66 -3.10
N VAL A 296 -10.06 10.92 -2.61
CA VAL A 296 -9.54 9.73 -3.29
C VAL A 296 -10.62 8.65 -3.40
N ARG A 297 -11.42 8.42 -2.35
CA ARG A 297 -12.54 7.47 -2.39
C ARG A 297 -13.58 7.85 -3.45
N GLN A 298 -13.90 9.14 -3.57
CA GLN A 298 -14.81 9.64 -4.60
C GLN A 298 -14.24 9.41 -6.01
N LEU A 299 -12.96 9.75 -6.23
CA LEU A 299 -12.31 9.56 -7.54
C LEU A 299 -12.16 8.08 -7.90
N GLU A 300 -11.90 7.21 -6.92
CA GLU A 300 -11.81 5.76 -7.10
C GLU A 300 -13.17 5.15 -7.49
N ALA A 301 -14.26 5.59 -6.86
CA ALA A 301 -15.61 5.20 -7.26
C ALA A 301 -15.95 5.65 -8.68
N GLN A 302 -15.66 6.90 -9.03
CA GLN A 302 -15.88 7.43 -10.38
C GLN A 302 -15.07 6.65 -11.44
N ALA A 303 -13.78 6.37 -11.17
CA ALA A 303 -12.96 5.54 -12.05
C ALA A 303 -13.48 4.10 -12.15
N GLY A 304 -14.24 3.63 -11.16
CA GLY A 304 -14.89 2.33 -11.07
C GLY A 304 -16.16 2.20 -11.92
N GLU A 305 -16.93 3.29 -12.05
CA GLU A 305 -18.17 3.34 -12.84
C GLU A 305 -17.90 3.47 -14.35
N ASP A 306 -16.84 4.18 -14.72
CA ASP A 306 -16.48 4.38 -16.14
C ASP A 306 -16.09 3.06 -16.81
N ALA A 307 -16.92 2.62 -17.75
CA ALA A 307 -16.62 1.48 -18.60
C ALA A 307 -15.40 1.79 -19.49
N LEU A 308 -14.49 0.82 -19.62
CA LEU A 308 -13.43 0.91 -20.62
C LEU A 308 -14.05 1.00 -22.02
N SER A 309 -13.51 1.85 -22.88
CA SER A 309 -13.91 1.86 -24.29
C SER A 309 -13.53 0.52 -24.96
N ASP A 310 -14.25 0.11 -26.01
CA ASP A 310 -13.93 -1.10 -26.78
C ASP A 310 -12.47 -1.11 -27.26
N GLU A 311 -11.93 0.06 -27.54
CA GLU A 311 -10.54 0.24 -27.95
C GLU A 311 -9.56 0.06 -26.79
N ASP A 312 -9.87 0.56 -25.59
CA ASP A 312 -9.04 0.35 -24.39
C ASP A 312 -9.02 -1.13 -24.00
N VAL A 313 -10.15 -1.82 -24.13
CA VAL A 313 -10.24 -3.28 -23.91
C VAL A 313 -9.36 -4.03 -24.90
N ARG A 314 -9.47 -3.70 -26.19
CA ARG A 314 -8.68 -4.32 -27.26
C ARG A 314 -7.17 -4.12 -27.06
N ASP A 315 -6.76 -2.91 -26.70
CA ASP A 315 -5.35 -2.54 -26.54
C ASP A 315 -4.81 -2.88 -25.13
N GLY A 316 -5.68 -3.38 -24.24
CA GLY A 316 -5.34 -3.78 -22.88
C GLY A 316 -4.85 -2.62 -22.01
N LEU A 317 -5.50 -1.46 -22.09
CA LEU A 317 -5.07 -0.26 -21.37
C LEU A 317 -5.62 -0.24 -19.92
N PRO A 318 -4.89 0.40 -18.97
CA PRO A 318 -5.52 0.81 -17.71
C PRO A 318 -6.67 1.79 -17.99
N ARG A 319 -7.62 1.86 -17.05
CA ARG A 319 -8.69 2.87 -17.06
C ARG A 319 -8.11 4.28 -17.06
N GLU A 320 -8.90 5.24 -17.52
CA GLU A 320 -8.50 6.64 -17.49
C GLU A 320 -8.34 7.12 -16.03
N PRO A 321 -7.31 7.91 -15.73
CA PRO A 321 -7.23 8.63 -14.48
C PRO A 321 -8.36 9.64 -14.34
N VAL A 322 -8.81 9.85 -13.11
CA VAL A 322 -9.86 10.82 -12.77
C VAL A 322 -9.26 11.92 -11.89
N GLU A 323 -9.70 13.16 -12.11
CA GLU A 323 -9.17 14.34 -11.43
C GLU A 323 -10.25 15.06 -10.61
N SER A 324 -9.88 15.62 -9.47
CA SER A 324 -10.79 16.42 -8.64
C SER A 324 -11.01 17.84 -9.15
N GLY A 325 -10.15 18.33 -10.05
CA GLY A 325 -9.94 19.76 -10.24
C GLY A 325 -9.26 20.39 -9.01
N VAL A 326 -9.12 21.71 -9.00
CA VAL A 326 -8.45 22.43 -7.91
C VAL A 326 -9.36 22.48 -6.67
N ILE A 327 -8.87 21.92 -5.56
CA ILE A 327 -9.58 21.88 -4.28
C ILE A 327 -8.63 22.20 -3.11
N ASP A 328 -9.19 22.69 -2.01
CA ASP A 328 -8.47 22.84 -0.75
C ASP A 328 -8.37 21.48 -0.04
N ILE A 329 -7.16 21.04 0.28
CA ILE A 329 -6.89 19.82 1.07
C ILE A 329 -6.42 20.22 2.47
N ARG A 330 -7.11 19.72 3.50
CA ARG A 330 -6.78 20.00 4.91
C ARG A 330 -6.23 18.78 5.64
N HIS A 331 -5.34 19.04 6.58
CA HIS A 331 -4.84 18.04 7.51
C HIS A 331 -5.86 17.77 8.63
N SER A 332 -6.05 16.51 9.04
CA SER A 332 -7.05 16.13 10.05
C SER A 332 -6.85 16.73 11.44
N SER A 333 -5.60 17.04 11.81
CA SER A 333 -5.25 17.52 13.15
C SER A 333 -5.12 19.05 13.26
N SER A 334 -5.38 19.80 12.18
CA SER A 334 -5.16 21.25 12.15
C SER A 334 -6.29 21.94 11.39
N SER A 335 -7.06 22.75 12.11
CA SER A 335 -8.17 23.53 11.52
C SER A 335 -7.69 24.73 10.70
N SER A 336 -6.39 25.07 10.76
CA SER A 336 -5.84 26.30 10.17
C SER A 336 -4.81 26.07 9.05
N SER A 337 -4.37 24.83 8.81
CA SER A 337 -3.33 24.55 7.82
C SER A 337 -3.86 23.63 6.71
N SER A 338 -3.98 24.18 5.51
CA SER A 338 -4.43 23.49 4.31
C SER A 338 -3.67 24.02 3.07
N PHE A 339 -3.77 23.34 1.93
CA PHE A 339 -3.18 23.79 0.67
C PHE A 339 -4.11 23.49 -0.50
N LYS A 340 -3.99 24.27 -1.58
CA LYS A 340 -4.70 24.01 -2.84
C LYS A 340 -3.94 22.99 -3.66
N ALA A 341 -4.67 21.97 -4.14
CA ALA A 341 -4.12 20.98 -5.04
C ALA A 341 -5.17 20.45 -6.02
N ASN A 342 -4.70 19.98 -7.18
CA ASN A 342 -5.44 19.04 -8.00
C ASN A 342 -5.07 17.62 -7.57
N VAL A 343 -6.08 16.79 -7.24
CA VAL A 343 -5.91 15.40 -6.84
C VAL A 343 -6.28 14.49 -8.01
N ILE A 344 -5.41 13.55 -8.32
CA ILE A 344 -5.55 12.62 -9.43
C ILE A 344 -5.54 11.20 -8.87
N PHE A 345 -6.50 10.38 -9.28
CA PHE A 345 -6.45 8.94 -9.05
C PHE A 345 -6.24 8.23 -10.38
N ALA A 346 -5.16 7.45 -10.50
CA ALA A 346 -4.87 6.64 -11.67
C ALA A 346 -5.00 5.16 -11.32
N PRO A 347 -6.02 4.45 -11.86
CA PRO A 347 -6.20 3.02 -11.60
C PRO A 347 -5.01 2.17 -12.06
N ALA A 348 -4.75 1.07 -11.34
CA ALA A 348 -3.82 0.06 -11.83
C ALA A 348 -4.35 -0.59 -13.11
N LYS A 349 -3.47 -0.97 -14.03
CA LYS A 349 -3.84 -1.92 -15.09
C LYS A 349 -4.12 -3.28 -14.47
N THR A 350 -5.35 -3.77 -14.65
CA THR A 350 -5.73 -5.13 -14.26
C THR A 350 -4.99 -6.15 -15.12
N LEU A 351 -4.39 -7.14 -14.47
CA LEU A 351 -3.80 -8.32 -15.09
C LEU A 351 -4.81 -9.49 -15.02
N ALA A 352 -4.89 -10.29 -16.08
CA ALA A 352 -5.73 -11.47 -16.06
C ALA A 352 -5.19 -12.52 -15.08
N LYS A 353 -6.06 -13.43 -14.64
CA LYS A 353 -5.67 -14.51 -13.73
C LYS A 353 -4.52 -15.32 -14.34
N GLY A 354 -3.43 -15.48 -13.60
CA GLY A 354 -2.22 -16.19 -14.04
C GLY A 354 -1.21 -15.35 -14.83
N GLU A 355 -1.49 -14.07 -15.13
CA GLU A 355 -0.52 -13.17 -15.76
C GLU A 355 0.42 -12.50 -14.75
N LEU A 356 0.03 -12.40 -13.49
CA LEU A 356 0.91 -11.91 -12.42
C LEU A 356 1.95 -12.99 -12.09
N VAL A 357 3.22 -12.69 -12.37
CA VAL A 357 4.35 -13.60 -12.13
C VAL A 357 5.19 -13.12 -10.96
N ASP A 358 5.60 -11.85 -10.98
CA ASP A 358 6.47 -11.28 -9.95
C ASP A 358 6.33 -9.75 -9.88
N PRO A 359 5.88 -9.15 -8.75
CA PRO A 359 5.76 -7.70 -8.60
C PRO A 359 7.08 -6.98 -8.26
N THR A 360 8.21 -7.70 -8.14
CA THR A 360 9.52 -7.11 -7.80
C THR A 360 9.89 -5.96 -8.73
N GLY A 361 10.11 -4.74 -8.23
CA GLY A 361 10.49 -3.59 -9.07
C GLY A 361 9.34 -2.97 -9.87
N ALA A 362 8.07 -3.32 -9.59
CA ALA A 362 6.92 -2.66 -10.23
C ALA A 362 6.83 -1.17 -9.88
N GLY A 363 7.23 -0.80 -8.65
CA GLY A 363 7.38 0.61 -8.24
C GLY A 363 8.44 1.33 -9.06
N ASP A 364 9.64 0.76 -9.18
CA ASP A 364 10.72 1.32 -10.00
C ASP A 364 10.31 1.48 -11.47
N ALA A 365 9.54 0.51 -12.00
CA ALA A 365 9.00 0.56 -13.36
C ALA A 365 8.00 1.71 -13.54
N PHE A 366 7.11 1.90 -12.56
CA PHE A 366 6.20 3.04 -12.52
C PHE A 366 6.97 4.36 -12.49
N ILE A 367 7.96 4.49 -11.60
CA ILE A 367 8.77 5.70 -11.44
C ILE A 367 9.59 5.98 -12.69
N GLY A 368 10.19 4.97 -13.32
CA GLY A 368 10.93 5.13 -14.56
C GLY A 368 10.08 5.61 -15.74
N ALA A 369 8.85 5.11 -15.86
CA ALA A 369 7.89 5.61 -16.84
C ALA A 369 7.44 7.04 -16.54
N LEU A 370 7.21 7.36 -15.26
CA LEU A 370 6.90 8.71 -14.83
C LEU A 370 8.07 9.66 -15.09
N ALA A 371 9.32 9.26 -14.82
CA ALA A 371 10.52 10.05 -15.08
C ALA A 371 10.73 10.28 -16.59
N HIS A 372 10.44 9.27 -17.43
CA HIS A 372 10.44 9.39 -18.89
C HIS A 372 9.47 10.49 -19.35
N ALA A 373 8.23 10.47 -18.87
CA ALA A 373 7.23 11.49 -19.21
C ALA A 373 7.59 12.85 -18.61
N TYR A 374 8.04 12.87 -17.35
CA TYR A 374 8.41 14.09 -16.63
C TYR A 374 9.57 14.80 -17.32
N ALA A 375 10.54 14.09 -17.90
CA ALA A 375 11.67 14.68 -18.59
C ALA A 375 11.31 15.61 -19.77
N ASP A 376 10.12 15.47 -20.35
CA ASP A 376 9.58 16.36 -21.39
C ASP A 376 8.65 17.41 -20.76
N GLU A 377 9.21 18.56 -20.40
CA GLU A 377 8.46 19.62 -19.69
C GLU A 377 7.29 20.19 -20.49
N GLU A 378 7.45 20.36 -21.81
CA GLU A 378 6.46 21.02 -22.66
C GLU A 378 5.17 20.20 -22.82
N SER A 379 5.31 18.87 -22.81
CA SER A 379 4.20 17.94 -23.01
C SER A 379 3.81 17.16 -21.75
N PHE A 380 4.45 17.43 -20.61
CA PHE A 380 4.15 16.72 -19.38
C PHE A 380 2.69 16.93 -18.93
N ASN A 381 1.97 15.81 -18.83
CA ASN A 381 0.62 15.72 -18.27
C ASN A 381 0.62 14.58 -17.24
N LEU A 382 0.44 14.93 -15.96
CA LEU A 382 0.55 13.96 -14.87
C LEU A 382 -0.46 12.81 -14.96
N PRO A 383 -1.76 13.02 -15.25
CA PRO A 383 -2.72 11.93 -15.47
C PRO A 383 -2.24 10.93 -16.54
N SER A 384 -1.90 11.42 -17.74
CA SER A 384 -1.43 10.58 -18.84
C SER A 384 -0.13 9.85 -18.49
N ALA A 385 0.79 10.53 -17.79
CA ALA A 385 2.04 9.93 -17.32
C ALA A 385 1.80 8.83 -16.28
N MET A 386 0.87 9.02 -15.34
CA MET A 386 0.48 8.00 -14.36
C MET A 386 -0.23 6.81 -15.03
N ARG A 387 -1.00 7.04 -16.08
CA ARG A 387 -1.64 5.98 -16.88
C ARG A 387 -0.60 5.13 -17.62
N LEU A 388 0.37 5.77 -18.28
CA LEU A 388 1.52 5.08 -18.88
C LEU A 388 2.31 4.30 -17.82
N ALA A 389 2.62 4.92 -16.68
CA ALA A 389 3.36 4.30 -15.60
C ALA A 389 2.63 3.08 -15.00
N SER A 390 1.30 3.15 -14.86
CA SER A 390 0.44 2.04 -14.45
C SER A 390 0.53 0.87 -15.43
N TYR A 391 0.50 1.13 -16.75
CA TYR A 391 0.69 0.11 -17.77
C TYR A 391 2.07 -0.54 -17.68
N VAL A 392 3.14 0.26 -17.61
CA VAL A 392 4.53 -0.23 -17.55
C VAL A 392 4.78 -1.08 -16.31
N ALA A 393 4.25 -0.66 -15.15
CA ALA A 393 4.32 -1.43 -13.91
C ALA A 393 3.58 -2.77 -14.01
N ALA A 394 2.40 -2.81 -14.62
CA ALA A 394 1.66 -4.05 -14.81
C ALA A 394 2.36 -5.00 -15.79
N MET A 395 2.92 -4.50 -16.89
CA MET A 395 3.70 -5.32 -17.83
C MET A 395 4.95 -5.89 -17.16
N LYS A 396 5.62 -5.09 -16.31
CA LYS A 396 6.74 -5.55 -15.49
C LYS A 396 6.36 -6.79 -14.67
N CYS A 397 5.17 -6.79 -14.08
CA CYS A 397 4.70 -7.88 -13.22
C CYS A 397 4.55 -9.23 -13.94
N LYS A 398 4.57 -9.27 -15.28
CA LYS A 398 4.40 -10.50 -16.09
C LYS A 398 5.67 -11.34 -16.24
N ALA A 399 6.80 -10.93 -15.64
CA ALA A 399 8.04 -11.70 -15.66
C ALA A 399 8.82 -11.59 -14.33
N ILE A 400 9.63 -12.61 -14.07
CA ILE A 400 10.50 -12.73 -12.89
C ILE A 400 11.62 -11.67 -12.93
N GLY A 401 11.90 -11.06 -11.78
CA GLY A 401 12.96 -10.07 -11.60
C GLY A 401 12.55 -8.67 -12.02
N ALA A 402 13.32 -7.66 -11.63
CA ALA A 402 12.94 -6.26 -11.76
C ALA A 402 12.88 -5.78 -13.22
N ARG A 403 13.83 -6.23 -14.07
CA ARG A 403 14.02 -5.69 -15.42
C ARG A 403 13.48 -6.56 -16.54
N ALA A 404 13.30 -7.87 -16.34
CA ALA A 404 12.95 -8.78 -17.43
C ALA A 404 11.58 -8.45 -18.05
N GLY A 405 10.61 -8.08 -17.23
CA GLY A 405 9.25 -7.75 -17.67
C GLY A 405 9.06 -6.32 -18.16
N LEU A 406 10.10 -5.46 -18.11
CA LEU A 406 9.96 -4.07 -18.56
C LEU A 406 9.70 -4.03 -20.08
N PRO A 407 8.57 -3.44 -20.52
CA PRO A 407 8.24 -3.35 -21.94
C PRO A 407 9.21 -2.42 -22.68
N ARG A 408 9.41 -2.65 -23.96
CA ARG A 408 10.08 -1.70 -24.87
C ARG A 408 9.04 -0.78 -25.50
N ALA A 409 9.48 0.35 -26.04
CA ALA A 409 8.60 1.33 -26.68
C ALA A 409 7.68 0.72 -27.76
N ALA A 410 8.17 -0.29 -28.49
CA ALA A 410 7.40 -1.01 -29.50
C ALA A 410 6.30 -1.92 -28.91
N ASP A 411 6.42 -2.32 -27.64
CA ASP A 411 5.45 -3.15 -26.94
C ASP A 411 4.36 -2.32 -26.26
N VAL A 412 4.56 -0.99 -26.14
CA VAL A 412 3.60 -0.09 -25.48
C VAL A 412 2.63 0.46 -26.53
N PRO A 413 1.31 0.37 -26.29
CA PRO A 413 0.30 0.93 -27.17
C PRO A 413 0.56 2.42 -27.45
N THR A 414 0.51 2.81 -28.72
CA THR A 414 0.84 4.16 -29.18
C THR A 414 0.02 5.24 -28.46
N ARG A 415 -1.24 4.94 -28.12
CA ARG A 415 -2.14 5.82 -27.35
C ARG A 415 -1.57 6.27 -26.01
N LEU A 416 -0.79 5.41 -25.32
CA LEU A 416 -0.13 5.76 -24.06
C LEU A 416 1.16 6.57 -24.27
N MET A 417 1.68 6.58 -25.51
CA MET A 417 2.89 7.29 -25.90
C MET A 417 2.59 8.65 -26.57
N VAL A 418 1.32 8.93 -26.90
CA VAL A 418 0.92 10.22 -27.48
C VAL A 418 1.10 11.33 -26.44
N ARG A 419 1.98 12.26 -26.76
CA ARG A 419 2.26 13.45 -25.96
C ARG A 419 1.25 14.54 -26.30
N THR A 420 0.21 14.70 -25.49
CA THR A 420 -0.80 15.75 -25.71
C THR A 420 -0.36 17.03 -25.02
N PRO A 421 -0.02 18.12 -25.75
CA PRO A 421 0.43 19.35 -25.13
C PRO A 421 -0.67 20.03 -24.30
N ARG A 422 -0.27 20.61 -23.16
CA ARG A 422 -1.12 21.24 -22.13
C ARG A 422 -2.09 22.32 -22.67
N ARG A 423 -1.82 22.89 -23.86
CA ARG A 423 -2.67 23.92 -24.51
C ARG A 423 -3.91 23.39 -25.23
N ALA A 424 -3.96 22.11 -25.62
CA ALA A 424 -5.12 21.56 -26.32
C ALA A 424 -6.30 21.23 -25.39
N ALA A 425 -6.03 20.91 -24.13
CA ALA A 425 -7.05 20.56 -23.14
C ALA A 425 -7.93 21.75 -22.69
N MET A 426 -7.41 22.98 -22.73
CA MET A 426 -8.22 24.17 -22.39
C MET A 426 -9.29 24.52 -23.44
N PHE A 427 -9.11 24.13 -24.70
CA PHE A 427 -10.05 24.51 -25.77
C PHE A 427 -11.32 23.65 -25.80
N SER A 428 -11.29 22.44 -25.24
CA SER A 428 -12.47 21.56 -25.22
C SER A 428 -13.43 21.87 -24.06
N ALA A 429 -12.95 22.49 -22.97
CA ALA A 429 -13.77 22.86 -21.82
C ALA A 429 -14.57 24.17 -22.05
N LEU A 430 -14.12 25.04 -22.98
CA LEU A 430 -14.75 26.34 -23.22
C LEU A 430 -15.98 26.28 -24.14
N MET A 431 -16.17 25.20 -24.91
CA MET A 431 -17.32 25.04 -25.83
C MET A 431 -18.52 24.33 -25.18
N ALA A 432 -18.36 23.72 -24.01
CA ALA A 432 -19.47 23.11 -23.26
C ALA A 432 -20.27 24.12 -22.41
N ALA A 433 -19.82 25.38 -22.33
CA ALA A 433 -20.42 26.43 -21.48
C ALA A 433 -21.31 27.44 -22.23
N PHE A 434 -21.50 27.30 -23.54
CA PHE A 434 -22.37 28.19 -24.31
C PHE A 434 -23.33 27.40 -25.20
N SER A 435 -24.44 26.92 -24.63
CA SER A 435 -25.69 26.63 -25.37
C SER A 435 -26.86 26.46 -24.41
N VAL A 436 -27.71 27.48 -24.32
CA VAL A 436 -29.10 27.43 -23.81
C VAL A 436 -29.90 28.44 -24.65
N PRO A 437 -31.23 28.31 -24.85
CA PRO A 437 -32.01 27.24 -25.51
C PRO A 437 -32.89 27.83 -26.66
N PHE A 438 -33.50 27.02 -27.53
CA PHE A 438 -34.71 27.48 -28.25
C PHE A 438 -35.65 26.32 -28.68
N GLY A 439 -36.86 26.34 -28.10
CA GLY A 439 -38.14 26.18 -28.80
C GLY A 439 -38.54 24.85 -29.46
N GLY A 440 -39.30 24.03 -28.73
CA GLY A 440 -40.63 23.47 -29.07
C GLY A 440 -40.93 22.79 -30.42
N ILE A 441 -41.59 21.62 -30.37
CA ILE A 441 -42.99 21.39 -30.80
C ILE A 441 -43.44 19.93 -30.49
N PHE A 442 -44.53 19.84 -29.72
CA PHE A 442 -45.57 18.80 -29.51
C PHE A 442 -45.47 17.38 -30.12
N SER A 443 -45.72 16.36 -29.28
CA SER A 443 -47.06 15.74 -29.15
C SER A 443 -47.21 14.81 -27.92
N PRO A 444 -48.45 14.52 -27.44
CA PRO A 444 -48.75 14.28 -26.04
C PRO A 444 -49.12 12.82 -25.66
N SER A 445 -49.23 12.62 -24.34
CA SER A 445 -50.11 11.69 -23.59
C SER A 445 -49.57 10.35 -23.05
N ARG A 446 -49.24 10.33 -21.74
CA ARG A 446 -50.05 9.71 -20.64
C ARG A 446 -49.44 10.09 -19.27
N PRO A 447 -50.24 10.10 -18.17
CA PRO A 447 -49.93 10.87 -16.98
C PRO A 447 -48.79 10.26 -16.15
N ALA A 448 -47.83 11.12 -15.80
CA ALA A 448 -46.91 10.94 -14.70
C ALA A 448 -47.70 11.14 -13.39
N GLN A 449 -48.01 10.04 -12.71
CA GLN A 449 -48.53 10.07 -11.33
C GLN A 449 -47.84 9.04 -10.41
N ALA A 450 -46.77 8.38 -10.88
CA ALA A 450 -46.05 7.36 -10.12
C ALA A 450 -44.58 7.73 -9.80
N VAL A 451 -44.07 8.86 -10.30
CA VAL A 451 -42.66 9.25 -10.15
C VAL A 451 -42.45 10.24 -8.99
N GLU A 452 -43.40 11.16 -8.74
CA GLU A 452 -43.28 12.13 -7.64
C GLU A 452 -43.32 11.48 -6.25
N SER A 453 -44.08 10.40 -6.05
CA SER A 453 -44.18 9.74 -4.74
C SER A 453 -42.91 9.00 -4.34
N GLN A 454 -42.21 8.38 -5.30
CA GLN A 454 -40.95 7.67 -5.01
C GLN A 454 -39.81 8.66 -4.66
N ASP A 455 -39.80 9.84 -5.29
CA ASP A 455 -38.82 10.89 -4.99
C ASP A 455 -39.05 11.53 -3.61
N GLU A 456 -40.30 11.64 -3.16
CA GLU A 456 -40.63 12.11 -1.80
C GLU A 456 -40.26 11.05 -0.74
N ASP A 457 -40.54 9.77 -0.98
CA ASP A 457 -40.19 8.68 -0.07
C ASP A 457 -38.66 8.53 0.08
N ILE A 458 -37.88 8.69 -1.00
CA ILE A 458 -36.41 8.65 -0.93
C ILE A 458 -35.86 9.83 -0.12
N LYS A 459 -36.39 11.04 -0.30
CA LYS A 459 -35.98 12.21 0.50
C LYS A 459 -36.31 12.01 1.98
N ALA A 460 -37.52 11.53 2.29
CA ALA A 460 -37.93 11.23 3.65
C ALA A 460 -37.03 10.15 4.30
N LEU A 461 -36.69 9.08 3.56
CA LEU A 461 -35.74 8.07 4.02
C LEU A 461 -34.35 8.66 4.31
N MET A 462 -33.85 9.56 3.47
CA MET A 462 -32.56 10.23 3.68
C MET A 462 -32.58 11.17 4.90
N GLU A 463 -33.70 11.83 5.17
CA GLU A 463 -33.87 12.64 6.38
C GLU A 463 -33.89 11.78 7.65
N ILE A 464 -34.63 10.66 7.62
CA ILE A 464 -34.67 9.69 8.72
C ILE A 464 -33.28 9.09 8.95
N PHE A 465 -32.55 8.73 7.89
CA PHE A 465 -31.18 8.22 7.98
C PHE A 465 -30.26 9.22 8.68
N ASN A 466 -30.26 10.48 8.24
CA ASN A 466 -29.44 11.53 8.85
C ASN A 466 -29.81 11.80 10.31
N ARG A 467 -31.10 11.72 10.66
CA ARG A 467 -31.58 11.85 12.03
C ARG A 467 -31.13 10.67 12.89
N ALA A 468 -31.27 9.44 12.41
CA ALA A 468 -30.84 8.24 13.12
C ALA A 468 -29.33 8.25 13.40
N MET A 469 -28.51 8.66 12.42
CA MET A 469 -27.05 8.77 12.58
C MET A 469 -26.60 9.88 13.54
N ARG A 470 -27.48 10.85 13.83
CA ARG A 470 -27.20 11.98 14.75
C ARG A 470 -27.94 11.86 16.08
N ALA A 471 -28.69 10.77 16.28
CA ALA A 471 -29.48 10.58 17.47
C ALA A 471 -28.55 10.49 18.71
N PRO A 472 -28.80 11.27 19.76
CA PRO A 472 -27.99 11.28 20.98
C PRO A 472 -28.20 10.06 21.87
N THR A 473 -29.31 9.33 21.70
CA THR A 473 -29.70 8.20 22.55
C THR A 473 -30.03 6.97 21.71
N TYR A 474 -29.94 5.80 22.34
CA TYR A 474 -30.31 4.52 21.75
C TYR A 474 -31.77 4.51 21.31
N GLU A 475 -32.66 4.99 22.18
CA GLU A 475 -34.10 4.98 21.98
C GLU A 475 -34.49 5.86 20.79
N GLU A 476 -33.84 7.02 20.62
CA GLU A 476 -34.07 7.91 19.48
C GLU A 476 -33.54 7.32 18.18
N ALA A 477 -32.38 6.65 18.20
CA ALA A 477 -31.82 5.97 17.04
C ALA A 477 -32.68 4.77 16.61
N ASP A 478 -33.10 3.92 17.54
CA ASP A 478 -33.96 2.76 17.28
C ASP A 478 -35.35 3.20 16.77
N ALA A 479 -35.92 4.26 17.35
CA ALA A 479 -37.18 4.85 16.89
C ALA A 479 -37.06 5.40 15.46
N ALA A 480 -35.98 6.12 15.13
CA ALA A 480 -35.75 6.63 13.78
C ALA A 480 -35.58 5.48 12.77
N TRP A 481 -34.82 4.43 13.09
CA TRP A 481 -34.73 3.27 12.19
C TRP A 481 -36.03 2.50 12.06
N SER A 482 -36.83 2.43 13.14
CA SER A 482 -38.16 1.84 13.10
C SER A 482 -39.13 2.62 12.21
N GLU A 483 -39.00 3.96 12.18
CA GLU A 483 -39.71 4.82 11.24
C GLU A 483 -39.27 4.57 9.79
N ALA A 484 -37.96 4.45 9.53
CA ALA A 484 -37.43 4.11 8.20
C ALA A 484 -37.96 2.76 7.69
N ILE A 485 -38.03 1.76 8.57
CA ILE A 485 -38.59 0.44 8.26
C ILE A 485 -40.10 0.50 8.01
N THR A 486 -40.82 1.35 8.74
CA THR A 486 -42.27 1.54 8.51
C THR A 486 -42.53 2.20 7.15
N LEU A 487 -41.71 3.19 6.79
CA LEU A 487 -41.79 3.90 5.51
C LEU A 487 -41.39 2.99 4.33
N ALA A 488 -40.32 2.21 4.48
CA ALA A 488 -39.81 1.32 3.45
C ALA A 488 -39.51 -0.09 4.01
N PRO A 489 -40.53 -0.94 4.19
CA PRO A 489 -40.38 -2.25 4.85
C PRO A 489 -39.53 -3.26 4.07
N ASN A 490 -39.29 -3.00 2.78
CA ASN A 490 -38.43 -3.83 1.92
C ASN A 490 -37.02 -3.23 1.72
N ASN A 491 -36.66 -2.16 2.43
CA ASN A 491 -35.32 -1.59 2.37
C ASN A 491 -34.38 -2.35 3.33
N SER A 492 -33.56 -3.25 2.80
CA SER A 492 -32.63 -4.07 3.58
C SER A 492 -31.64 -3.26 4.42
N SER A 493 -31.19 -2.09 3.93
CA SER A 493 -30.26 -1.23 4.66
C SER A 493 -30.87 -0.66 5.94
N ALA A 494 -32.17 -0.32 5.95
CA ALA A 494 -32.85 0.16 7.15
C ALA A 494 -32.90 -0.93 8.24
N TRP A 495 -33.18 -2.19 7.85
CA TRP A 495 -33.13 -3.35 8.74
C TRP A 495 -31.71 -3.62 9.25
N SER A 496 -30.70 -3.61 8.36
CA SER A 496 -29.29 -3.84 8.71
C SER A 496 -28.77 -2.81 9.72
N ASN A 497 -29.11 -1.53 9.53
CA ASN A 497 -28.69 -0.45 10.42
C ASN A 497 -29.32 -0.55 11.81
N ARG A 498 -30.63 -0.87 11.91
CA ARG A 498 -31.27 -1.11 13.22
C ARG A 498 -30.71 -2.34 13.92
N GLY A 499 -30.51 -3.43 13.16
CA GLY A 499 -29.92 -4.65 13.69
C GLY A 499 -28.50 -4.45 14.20
N THR A 500 -27.69 -3.64 13.50
CA THR A 500 -26.34 -3.26 13.95
C THR A 500 -26.38 -2.39 15.21
N LEU A 501 -27.32 -1.45 15.30
CA LEU A 501 -27.54 -0.65 16.52
C LEU A 501 -27.90 -1.58 17.70
N ARG A 502 -28.86 -2.49 17.54
CA ARG A 502 -29.28 -3.45 18.58
C ARG A 502 -28.15 -4.38 19.00
N LEU A 503 -27.31 -4.81 18.06
CA LEU A 503 -26.08 -5.55 18.36
C LEU A 503 -25.17 -4.72 19.30
N GLN A 504 -24.93 -3.44 19.02
CA GLN A 504 -24.08 -2.60 19.88
C GLN A 504 -24.63 -2.44 21.31
N TYR A 505 -25.95 -2.48 21.47
CA TYR A 505 -26.65 -2.36 22.75
C TYR A 505 -26.98 -3.71 23.41
N SER A 506 -26.37 -4.80 22.94
CA SER A 506 -26.54 -6.15 23.50
C SER A 506 -27.94 -6.75 23.40
N GLU A 507 -28.78 -6.22 22.52
CA GLU A 507 -30.07 -6.82 22.19
C GLU A 507 -29.90 -7.90 21.13
N TRP A 508 -29.18 -8.97 21.47
CA TRP A 508 -28.69 -9.96 20.52
C TRP A 508 -29.81 -10.66 19.74
N ALA A 509 -30.92 -11.00 20.40
CA ALA A 509 -32.07 -11.64 19.75
C ALA A 509 -32.73 -10.69 18.73
N SER A 510 -33.04 -9.46 19.13
CA SER A 510 -33.60 -8.43 18.24
C SER A 510 -32.66 -8.09 17.08
N ALA A 511 -31.34 -8.08 17.33
CA ALA A 511 -30.32 -7.87 16.32
C ALA A 511 -30.30 -9.02 15.29
N VAL A 512 -30.39 -10.28 15.73
CA VAL A 512 -30.52 -11.43 14.82
C VAL A 512 -31.76 -11.29 13.94
N ASP A 513 -32.91 -10.95 14.52
CA ASP A 513 -34.16 -10.82 13.76
C ASP A 513 -34.05 -9.75 12.66
N ASP A 514 -33.51 -8.58 12.99
CA ASP A 514 -33.36 -7.47 12.04
C ASP A 514 -32.29 -7.76 10.97
N LEU A 515 -31.13 -8.30 11.36
CA LEU A 515 -30.04 -8.62 10.42
C LEU A 515 -30.41 -9.79 9.51
N GLN A 516 -31.12 -10.80 10.02
CA GLN A 516 -31.66 -11.87 9.20
C GLN A 516 -32.68 -11.33 8.21
N ARG A 517 -33.55 -10.40 8.63
CA ARG A 517 -34.50 -9.77 7.72
C ARG A 517 -33.80 -8.97 6.62
N ALA A 518 -32.71 -8.27 6.93
CA ALA A 518 -31.90 -7.58 5.94
C ALA A 518 -31.31 -8.55 4.90
N VAL A 519 -30.69 -9.65 5.37
CA VAL A 519 -30.12 -10.72 4.53
C VAL A 519 -31.19 -11.37 3.65
N ASP A 520 -32.37 -11.66 4.20
CA ASP A 520 -33.48 -12.27 3.45
C ASP A 520 -34.01 -11.34 2.33
N LEU A 521 -33.99 -10.02 2.55
CA LEU A 521 -34.41 -9.02 1.57
C LEU A 521 -33.42 -8.86 0.41
N ASP A 522 -32.12 -9.01 0.69
CA ASP A 522 -31.06 -8.95 -0.33
C ASP A 522 -30.93 -10.24 -1.16
N GLY A 523 -31.56 -11.35 -0.72
CA GLY A 523 -31.66 -12.60 -1.47
C GLY A 523 -30.31 -13.27 -1.73
N ASP A 524 -29.98 -13.49 -3.00
CA ASP A 524 -28.76 -14.20 -3.41
C ASP A 524 -27.46 -13.37 -3.25
N THR A 525 -27.59 -12.05 -2.99
CA THR A 525 -26.45 -11.13 -2.87
C THR A 525 -26.53 -10.28 -1.59
N PRO A 526 -26.51 -10.90 -0.39
CA PRO A 526 -26.59 -10.21 0.88
C PRO A 526 -25.40 -9.30 1.15
N ASP A 527 -25.63 -8.16 1.82
CA ASP A 527 -24.57 -7.28 2.31
C ASP A 527 -23.60 -8.06 3.24
N PRO A 528 -22.30 -8.15 2.89
CA PRO A 528 -21.29 -8.83 3.70
C PRO A 528 -21.15 -8.28 5.13
N LEU A 529 -21.42 -6.98 5.33
CA LEU A 529 -21.40 -6.39 6.66
C LEU A 529 -22.60 -6.88 7.51
N ALA A 530 -23.78 -6.92 6.91
CA ALA A 530 -24.98 -7.47 7.55
C ALA A 530 -24.79 -8.94 7.93
N LEU A 531 -24.20 -9.75 7.03
CA LEU A 531 -23.84 -11.15 7.31
C LEU A 531 -22.84 -11.30 8.47
N ASN A 532 -21.77 -10.50 8.47
CA ASN A 532 -20.80 -10.55 9.57
C ASN A 532 -21.44 -10.13 10.90
N ASN A 533 -22.30 -9.11 10.90
CA ASN A 533 -23.02 -8.68 12.10
C ASN A 533 -24.06 -9.71 12.56
N LEU A 534 -24.69 -10.42 11.62
CA LEU A 534 -25.60 -11.52 11.93
C LEU A 534 -24.86 -12.66 12.62
N GLY A 535 -23.68 -13.03 12.09
CA GLY A 535 -22.81 -14.02 12.72
C GLY A 535 -22.36 -13.59 14.12
N ASN A 536 -22.05 -12.31 14.30
CA ASN A 536 -21.74 -11.74 15.61
C ASN A 536 -22.92 -11.86 16.60
N ALA A 537 -24.13 -11.51 16.17
CA ALA A 537 -25.33 -11.60 17.01
C ALA A 537 -25.67 -13.06 17.37
N LYS A 538 -25.53 -13.99 16.43
CA LYS A 538 -25.67 -15.44 16.66
C LYS A 538 -24.59 -15.96 17.61
N GLY A 539 -23.34 -15.52 17.46
CA GLY A 539 -22.23 -15.87 18.35
C GLY A 539 -22.49 -15.42 19.79
N ALA A 540 -22.99 -14.21 20.00
CA ALA A 540 -23.39 -13.71 21.32
C ALA A 540 -24.50 -14.55 21.99
N LEU A 541 -25.32 -15.25 21.18
CA LEU A 541 -26.33 -16.20 21.63
C LEU A 541 -25.81 -17.65 21.72
N ASN A 542 -24.49 -17.86 21.64
CA ASN A 542 -23.82 -19.16 21.57
C ASN A 542 -24.22 -20.04 20.38
N ARG A 543 -24.77 -19.46 19.31
CA ARG A 543 -25.11 -20.15 18.05
C ARG A 543 -23.90 -20.14 17.11
N TRP A 544 -22.77 -20.66 17.60
CA TRP A 544 -21.47 -20.54 16.95
C TRP A 544 -21.38 -21.22 15.58
N ASP A 545 -22.05 -22.34 15.38
CA ASP A 545 -22.09 -23.03 14.08
C ASP A 545 -22.81 -22.20 13.00
N GLU A 546 -23.91 -21.55 13.36
CA GLU A 546 -24.63 -20.66 12.45
C GLU A 546 -23.80 -19.39 12.18
N ALA A 547 -23.17 -18.85 13.22
CA ALA A 547 -22.26 -17.72 13.09
C ALA A 547 -21.09 -18.01 12.13
N MET A 548 -20.50 -19.21 12.21
CA MET A 548 -19.46 -19.65 11.28
C MET A 548 -19.93 -19.63 9.83
N ALA A 549 -21.18 -20.04 9.55
CA ALA A 549 -21.72 -20.03 8.20
C ALA A 549 -21.85 -18.59 7.67
N ASP A 550 -22.37 -17.68 8.48
CA ASP A 550 -22.52 -16.27 8.10
C ASP A 550 -21.16 -15.58 7.89
N PHE A 551 -20.18 -15.84 8.78
CA PHE A 551 -18.82 -15.32 8.61
C PHE A 551 -18.14 -15.87 7.35
N LEU A 552 -18.36 -17.15 7.05
CA LEU A 552 -17.80 -17.75 5.84
C LEU A 552 -18.39 -17.11 4.58
N GLU A 553 -19.69 -16.86 4.57
CA GLU A 553 -20.37 -16.18 3.46
C GLU A 553 -19.88 -14.73 3.32
N ALA A 554 -19.83 -13.97 4.42
CA ALA A 554 -19.29 -12.61 4.45
C ALA A 554 -17.84 -12.54 3.93
N SER A 555 -17.05 -13.59 4.18
CA SER A 555 -15.64 -13.64 3.77
C SER A 555 -15.41 -13.77 2.26
N ARG A 556 -16.48 -14.03 1.48
CA ARG A 556 -16.38 -14.11 0.01
C ARG A 556 -16.04 -12.76 -0.62
N VAL A 557 -16.43 -11.65 0.02
CA VAL A 557 -16.11 -10.28 -0.43
C VAL A 557 -14.76 -9.82 0.13
N GLU A 558 -13.89 -9.28 -0.74
CA GLU A 558 -12.49 -8.95 -0.41
C GLU A 558 -12.39 -8.01 0.79
N ASP A 559 -13.18 -6.93 0.80
CA ASP A 559 -13.12 -5.88 1.81
C ASP A 559 -13.50 -6.39 3.22
N MET A 560 -14.37 -7.40 3.30
CA MET A 560 -14.79 -8.02 4.56
C MET A 560 -13.99 -9.28 4.92
N ARG A 561 -13.16 -9.79 4.01
CA ARG A 561 -12.55 -11.11 4.15
C ARG A 561 -11.72 -11.28 5.40
N ALA A 562 -10.87 -10.31 5.73
CA ALA A 562 -9.98 -10.41 6.87
C ALA A 562 -10.75 -10.46 8.20
N ILE A 563 -11.71 -9.55 8.38
CA ILE A 563 -12.54 -9.45 9.59
C ILE A 563 -13.45 -10.67 9.73
N ALA A 564 -14.11 -11.07 8.65
CA ALA A 564 -15.00 -12.23 8.65
C ALA A 564 -14.23 -13.53 8.88
N GLN A 565 -13.03 -13.71 8.31
CA GLN A 565 -12.18 -14.87 8.59
C GLN A 565 -11.63 -14.88 10.02
N ALA A 566 -11.39 -13.72 10.63
CA ALA A 566 -10.99 -13.64 12.03
C ALA A 566 -12.11 -14.12 12.96
N ASN A 567 -13.33 -13.64 12.72
CA ASN A 567 -14.51 -14.09 13.45
C ASN A 567 -14.83 -15.57 13.19
N TYR A 568 -14.64 -16.04 11.96
CA TYR A 568 -14.74 -17.46 11.62
C TYR A 568 -13.72 -18.31 12.40
N ALA A 569 -12.46 -17.87 12.48
CA ALA A 569 -11.42 -18.58 13.24
C ALA A 569 -11.77 -18.66 14.73
N LEU A 570 -12.29 -17.57 15.29
CA LEU A 570 -12.77 -17.57 16.66
C LEU A 570 -13.96 -18.51 16.86
N ALA A 571 -14.95 -18.48 15.98
CA ALA A 571 -16.11 -19.35 16.09
C ALA A 571 -15.74 -20.84 15.87
N ALA A 572 -14.75 -21.12 15.01
CA ALA A 572 -14.13 -22.44 14.88
C ALA A 572 -13.46 -22.87 16.19
N PHE A 573 -12.76 -21.96 16.88
CA PHE A 573 -12.18 -22.23 18.18
C PHE A 573 -13.25 -22.53 19.25
N GLN A 574 -14.31 -21.72 19.31
CA GLN A 574 -15.44 -21.88 20.24
C GLN A 574 -16.20 -23.21 20.03
N THR A 575 -16.21 -23.73 18.81
CA THR A 575 -16.82 -25.03 18.48
C THR A 575 -15.85 -26.21 18.63
N GLY A 576 -14.64 -25.99 19.17
CA GLY A 576 -13.63 -27.03 19.37
C GLY A 576 -12.89 -27.46 18.09
N ARG A 577 -13.08 -26.76 16.97
CA ARG A 577 -12.41 -27.01 15.69
C ARG A 577 -11.06 -26.32 15.65
N VAL A 578 -10.18 -26.65 16.61
CA VAL A 578 -8.95 -25.91 16.88
C VAL A 578 -7.98 -25.94 15.70
N ASP A 579 -7.84 -27.06 14.99
CA ASP A 579 -6.99 -27.16 13.79
C ASP A 579 -7.40 -26.16 12.69
N LEU A 580 -8.71 -26.04 12.45
CA LEU A 580 -9.29 -25.10 11.49
C LEU A 580 -9.08 -23.65 11.94
N ALA A 581 -9.24 -23.41 13.24
CA ALA A 581 -9.02 -22.13 13.88
C ALA A 581 -7.57 -21.67 13.71
N ILE A 582 -6.59 -22.52 14.03
CA ILE A 582 -5.15 -22.28 13.87
C ILE A 582 -4.80 -22.06 12.40
N ALA A 583 -5.29 -22.91 11.50
CA ALA A 583 -5.02 -22.78 10.07
C ALA A 583 -5.52 -21.42 9.53
N THR A 584 -6.71 -20.99 9.95
CA THR A 584 -7.30 -19.71 9.55
C THR A 584 -6.52 -18.53 10.15
N ALA A 585 -6.15 -18.60 11.43
CA ALA A 585 -5.36 -17.56 12.09
C ALA A 585 -3.97 -17.40 11.44
N LYS A 586 -3.27 -18.50 11.15
CA LYS A 586 -1.99 -18.48 10.44
C LYS A 586 -2.11 -17.93 9.03
N LYS A 587 -3.22 -18.18 8.34
CA LYS A 587 -3.50 -17.58 7.02
C LYS A 587 -3.62 -16.07 7.10
N LEU A 588 -4.36 -15.56 8.08
CA LEU A 588 -4.51 -14.13 8.31
C LEU A 588 -3.18 -13.49 8.68
N LEU A 589 -2.43 -14.07 9.62
CA LEU A 589 -1.14 -13.53 10.07
C LEU A 589 -0.02 -13.61 9.03
N ARG A 590 -0.15 -14.46 8.01
CA ARG A 590 0.76 -14.46 6.85
C ARG A 590 0.52 -13.26 5.93
N LYS A 591 -0.74 -12.83 5.77
CA LYS A 591 -1.11 -11.67 4.96
C LYS A 591 -0.89 -10.37 5.71
N ASP A 592 -1.23 -10.36 6.98
CA ASP A 592 -1.06 -9.25 7.89
C ASP A 592 -0.38 -9.72 9.20
N PRO A 593 0.97 -9.72 9.24
CA PRO A 593 1.72 -10.04 10.44
C PRO A 593 1.44 -9.08 11.62
N GLU A 594 0.85 -7.92 11.38
CA GLU A 594 0.48 -6.95 12.41
C GLU A 594 -1.00 -7.07 12.81
N TYR A 595 -1.71 -8.12 12.40
CA TYR A 595 -3.04 -8.42 12.92
C TYR A 595 -2.95 -8.97 14.36
N LEU A 596 -2.68 -8.07 15.31
CA LEU A 596 -2.35 -8.40 16.69
C LEU A 596 -3.45 -9.20 17.41
N ASP A 597 -4.72 -8.90 17.14
CA ASP A 597 -5.86 -9.63 17.71
C ASP A 597 -5.84 -11.11 17.26
N MET A 598 -5.52 -11.37 15.99
CA MET A 598 -5.37 -12.74 15.48
C MET A 598 -4.11 -13.42 16.00
N ARG A 599 -3.05 -12.66 16.30
CA ARG A 599 -1.84 -13.20 16.92
C ARG A 599 -2.10 -13.62 18.35
N ALA A 600 -2.82 -12.80 19.12
CA ALA A 600 -3.27 -13.14 20.47
C ALA A 600 -4.19 -14.38 20.46
N LEU A 601 -5.12 -14.46 19.51
CA LEU A 601 -5.98 -15.64 19.36
C LEU A 601 -5.15 -16.89 18.98
N LEU A 602 -4.17 -16.77 18.08
CA LEU A 602 -3.27 -17.89 17.74
C LEU A 602 -2.43 -18.34 18.94
N SER A 603 -1.92 -17.42 19.76
CA SER A 603 -1.27 -17.75 21.03
C SER A 603 -2.19 -18.57 21.94
N ALA A 604 -3.45 -18.15 22.09
CA ALA A 604 -4.46 -18.85 22.90
C ALA A 604 -4.75 -20.27 22.37
N MET A 605 -4.89 -20.41 21.04
CA MET A 605 -5.07 -21.70 20.39
C MET A 605 -3.85 -22.62 20.59
N TYR A 606 -2.63 -22.10 20.49
CA TYR A 606 -1.43 -22.90 20.76
C TYR A 606 -1.32 -23.31 22.22
N TRP A 607 -1.66 -22.43 23.18
CA TRP A 607 -1.70 -22.80 24.58
C TRP A 607 -2.78 -23.86 24.88
N SER A 608 -3.97 -23.79 24.26
CA SER A 608 -5.03 -24.81 24.48
C SER A 608 -4.62 -26.21 24.02
N GLU A 609 -3.85 -26.29 22.93
CA GLU A 609 -3.27 -27.52 22.39
C GLU A 609 -2.00 -27.96 23.12
N GLY A 610 -1.50 -27.19 24.08
CA GLY A 610 -0.25 -27.48 24.80
C GLY A 610 1.03 -27.25 23.98
N ILE A 611 0.94 -26.48 22.89
CA ILE A 611 2.07 -26.12 22.01
C ILE A 611 2.76 -24.86 22.55
N VAL A 612 3.37 -25.00 23.72
CA VAL A 612 3.88 -23.88 24.52
C VAL A 612 4.92 -23.04 23.77
N ASP A 613 5.88 -23.67 23.10
CA ASP A 613 6.97 -22.92 22.42
C ASP A 613 6.46 -21.95 21.35
N LEU A 614 5.46 -22.37 20.56
CA LEU A 614 4.86 -21.50 19.55
C LEU A 614 3.98 -20.45 20.20
N ALA A 615 3.22 -20.79 21.23
CA ALA A 615 2.41 -19.83 21.96
C ALA A 615 3.28 -18.70 22.56
N GLU A 616 4.38 -19.05 23.21
CA GLU A 616 5.35 -18.11 23.79
C GLU A 616 6.09 -17.29 22.73
N SER A 617 6.39 -17.87 21.57
CA SER A 617 6.98 -17.14 20.45
C SER A 617 6.02 -16.08 19.91
N GLU A 618 4.76 -16.44 19.67
CA GLU A 618 3.71 -15.53 19.21
C GLU A 618 3.41 -14.45 20.26
N TRP A 619 3.38 -14.83 21.53
CA TRP A 619 3.19 -13.93 22.66
C TRP A 619 4.36 -12.94 22.83
N THR A 620 5.59 -13.44 22.74
CA THR A 620 6.81 -12.62 22.81
C THR A 620 6.85 -11.62 21.66
N TYR A 621 6.46 -12.03 20.45
CA TYR A 621 6.33 -11.11 19.32
C TYR A 621 5.31 -10.01 19.62
N LEU A 622 4.13 -10.38 20.12
CA LEU A 622 3.07 -9.45 20.52
C LEU A 622 3.53 -8.46 21.59
N CYS A 623 4.36 -8.89 22.55
CA CYS A 623 4.91 -8.01 23.59
C CYS A 623 6.02 -7.08 23.06
N LYS A 624 6.84 -7.54 22.09
CA LYS A 624 8.00 -6.81 21.57
C LYS A 624 7.67 -5.85 20.41
N SER A 625 6.49 -5.96 19.81
CA SER A 625 6.07 -5.12 18.67
C SER A 625 6.01 -3.62 18.98
N GLY A 626 6.05 -3.21 20.27
CA GLY A 626 5.99 -1.80 20.68
C GLY A 626 4.62 -1.13 20.44
N ARG A 627 3.67 -1.86 19.87
CA ARG A 627 2.26 -1.51 19.72
C ARG A 627 1.45 -2.73 20.16
N GLY A 628 0.70 -2.64 21.27
CA GLY A 628 0.04 -3.78 21.93
C GLY A 628 0.44 -3.96 23.40
N PHE A 629 0.41 -5.19 23.93
CA PHE A 629 0.62 -5.62 25.33
C PHE A 629 1.98 -5.23 25.99
N GLY A 630 2.72 -4.25 25.48
CA GLY A 630 4.03 -3.79 25.96
C GLY A 630 4.34 -2.30 25.79
N ALA A 631 3.33 -1.42 25.66
CA ALA A 631 3.56 0.03 25.47
C ALA A 631 3.76 0.81 26.80
N LYS A 632 4.65 1.81 26.79
CA LYS A 632 5.13 2.62 27.95
C LYS A 632 4.21 3.75 28.42
N ARG A 633 2.93 3.76 28.04
CA ARG A 633 1.97 4.75 28.53
C ARG A 633 0.67 3.99 28.78
N SER A 634 0.19 4.02 30.00
CA SER A 634 -1.17 3.58 30.37
C SER A 634 -1.63 4.36 31.60
N ALA A 635 -2.94 4.41 31.89
CA ALA A 635 -3.48 5.03 33.12
C ALA A 635 -2.86 4.50 34.43
N GLU A 636 -2.11 3.40 34.35
CA GLU A 636 -1.39 2.80 35.48
C GLU A 636 -0.17 3.56 35.94
N ASP A 637 0.37 4.43 35.10
CA ASP A 637 1.53 5.25 35.43
C ASP A 637 1.16 6.36 36.46
N VAL A 638 -0.13 6.59 36.72
CA VAL A 638 -0.63 7.60 37.68
C VAL A 638 -1.33 6.99 38.91
N ARG A 639 -1.25 5.66 39.09
CA ARG A 639 -1.81 4.95 40.24
C ARG A 639 -0.84 4.97 41.43
N GLY A 640 -1.33 5.31 42.63
CA GLY A 640 -0.54 5.37 43.86
C GLY A 640 -1.41 5.28 45.11
N ASP A 641 -0.80 5.31 46.30
CA ASP A 641 -1.50 5.11 47.59
C ASP A 641 -2.15 6.40 48.16
N ASP A 642 -2.19 7.48 47.37
CA ASP A 642 -2.67 8.80 47.79
C ASP A 642 -4.14 9.04 47.36
N PRO A 643 -5.00 9.65 48.19
CA PRO A 643 -6.40 9.91 47.87
C PRO A 643 -6.64 10.70 46.57
N THR A 644 -5.65 11.47 46.12
CA THR A 644 -5.70 12.26 44.87
C THR A 644 -5.20 11.49 43.65
N SER A 645 -4.56 10.33 43.81
CA SER A 645 -4.24 9.44 42.69
C SER A 645 -5.47 8.69 42.18
N ASP A 646 -6.45 8.38 43.04
CA ASP A 646 -7.70 7.71 42.62
C ASP A 646 -8.55 8.60 41.70
N LEU A 647 -8.63 9.89 42.00
CA LEU A 647 -9.33 10.88 41.17
C LEU A 647 -8.62 11.15 39.84
N ARG A 648 -7.28 11.20 39.84
CA ARG A 648 -6.47 11.36 38.61
C ARG A 648 -6.54 10.12 37.73
N TYR A 649 -6.50 8.95 38.35
CA TYR A 649 -6.70 7.66 37.70
C TYR A 649 -8.09 7.58 37.05
N ALA A 650 -9.15 7.88 37.79
CA ALA A 650 -10.53 7.85 37.28
C ALA A 650 -10.76 8.83 36.13
N SER A 651 -10.21 10.05 36.21
CA SER A 651 -10.33 11.07 35.15
C SER A 651 -9.59 10.69 33.87
N THR A 652 -8.39 10.11 34.01
CA THR A 652 -7.55 9.65 32.89
C THR A 652 -8.20 8.46 32.18
N LEU A 653 -8.74 7.51 32.96
CA LEU A 653 -9.47 6.35 32.46
C LEU A 653 -10.73 6.74 31.68
N LEU A 654 -11.51 7.69 32.21
CA LEU A 654 -12.74 8.17 31.56
C LEU A 654 -12.44 8.87 30.23
N SER A 655 -11.36 9.65 30.15
CA SER A 655 -10.93 10.34 28.92
C SER A 655 -10.48 9.36 27.83
N GLN A 656 -9.83 8.25 28.21
CA GLN A 656 -9.44 7.18 27.28
C GLN A 656 -10.66 6.42 26.73
N GLN A 657 -11.65 6.19 27.59
CA GLN A 657 -12.89 5.51 27.24
C GLN A 657 -13.73 6.29 26.21
N PHE A 658 -13.85 7.60 26.37
CA PHE A 658 -14.55 8.45 25.39
C PHE A 658 -13.86 8.48 24.02
N ALA A 659 -12.53 8.50 24.00
CA ALA A 659 -11.75 8.51 22.77
C ALA A 659 -11.88 7.18 21.99
N GLN A 660 -12.02 6.07 22.69
CA GLN A 660 -12.22 4.75 22.09
C GLN A 660 -13.61 4.59 21.45
N GLN A 661 -14.66 5.05 22.14
CA GLN A 661 -16.03 4.99 21.62
C GLN A 661 -16.25 5.90 20.40
N PHE A 662 -15.57 7.04 20.35
CA PHE A 662 -15.65 7.97 19.22
C PHE A 662 -14.96 7.44 17.95
N ALA A 663 -13.91 6.62 18.10
CA ALA A 663 -13.20 5.98 17.00
C ALA A 663 -13.98 4.81 16.36
N GLU A 664 -14.82 4.11 17.13
CA GLU A 664 -15.61 2.98 16.64
C GLU A 664 -16.85 3.42 15.83
N LEU A 665 -17.45 4.57 16.16
CA LEU A 665 -18.64 5.11 15.48
C LEU A 665 -18.35 5.82 14.15
N THR A 666 -17.09 6.17 13.85
CA THR A 666 -16.72 6.99 12.68
C THR A 666 -15.98 6.21 11.58
N GLY A 667 -15.89 4.87 11.70
CA GLY A 667 -15.23 4.00 10.72
C GLY A 667 -13.74 4.30 10.52
N GLY A 668 -13.15 5.07 11.42
CA GLY A 668 -11.77 5.51 11.37
C GLY A 668 -11.08 5.16 12.67
N VAL A 669 -10.01 4.37 12.57
CA VAL A 669 -8.96 4.40 13.59
C VAL A 669 -8.38 5.81 13.61
N LYS A 670 -9.02 6.72 14.34
CA LYS A 670 -8.61 8.12 14.49
C LYS A 670 -8.73 8.52 15.97
N GLU A 671 -7.64 8.25 16.72
CA GLU A 671 -7.33 8.77 18.07
C GLU A 671 -8.27 8.34 19.23
N ALA A 672 -8.10 7.11 19.70
CA ALA A 672 -7.86 6.96 21.14
C ALA A 672 -6.35 6.95 21.33
N GLY A 673 -5.85 7.69 22.30
CA GLY A 673 -4.43 7.71 22.63
C GLY A 673 -3.87 6.29 22.72
N LEU A 674 -2.62 6.15 22.31
CA LEU A 674 -1.74 5.14 22.87
C LEU A 674 -1.95 5.15 24.39
N ASP A 675 -2.69 4.18 24.92
CA ASP A 675 -2.72 3.70 26.30
C ASP A 675 -3.50 2.37 26.32
N THR A 676 -2.82 1.29 26.66
CA THR A 676 -3.20 -0.12 26.40
C THR A 676 -4.36 -0.69 27.24
N PRO A 677 -5.19 -1.63 26.71
CA PRO A 677 -6.27 -2.30 27.46
C PRO A 677 -5.85 -3.34 28.51
N CYS A 678 -4.66 -3.27 29.10
CA CYS A 678 -4.17 -4.33 30.00
C CYS A 678 -4.59 -4.20 31.48
N ARG A 679 -5.52 -3.34 31.89
CA ARG A 679 -5.97 -3.33 33.29
C ARG A 679 -7.48 -3.26 33.54
N LEU A 680 -8.26 -3.95 32.72
CA LEU A 680 -9.58 -4.44 33.14
C LEU A 680 -9.55 -5.83 33.80
N TYR A 681 -8.39 -6.49 33.87
CA TYR A 681 -8.32 -7.86 34.40
C TYR A 681 -8.28 -8.00 35.93
N LYS A 682 -8.81 -7.02 36.69
CA LYS A 682 -8.90 -7.22 38.15
C LYS A 682 -10.16 -6.74 38.87
N THR A 683 -11.21 -6.30 38.20
CA THR A 683 -12.49 -6.05 38.88
C THR A 683 -13.68 -6.44 38.00
N THR A 684 -14.30 -7.57 38.39
CA THR A 684 -15.76 -7.78 38.51
C THR A 684 -16.64 -7.68 37.27
N ASP A 685 -17.27 -8.81 36.91
CA ASP A 685 -18.62 -9.03 36.34
C ASP A 685 -19.11 -8.21 35.12
N THR A 686 -18.31 -7.30 34.57
CA THR A 686 -18.79 -6.31 33.59
C THR A 686 -18.42 -6.66 32.13
N VAL A 687 -17.67 -7.74 31.91
CA VAL A 687 -17.15 -8.11 30.56
C VAL A 687 -18.09 -9.06 29.80
N ALA A 688 -19.25 -9.39 30.36
CA ALA A 688 -20.21 -10.30 29.73
C ALA A 688 -20.90 -9.71 28.47
N ASN A 689 -20.92 -8.39 28.28
CA ASN A 689 -21.83 -7.73 27.35
C ASN A 689 -21.18 -6.80 26.30
N ARG A 690 -19.97 -7.06 25.77
CA ARG A 690 -19.42 -6.24 24.67
C ARG A 690 -18.72 -7.08 23.59
N TRP A 691 -19.21 -6.90 22.36
CA TRP A 691 -18.80 -7.56 21.11
C TRP A 691 -18.68 -6.50 19.99
N PRO A 692 -17.77 -6.60 18.98
CA PRO A 692 -16.91 -7.73 18.60
C PRO A 692 -15.67 -7.96 19.47
N PRO A 693 -15.11 -9.18 19.48
CA PRO A 693 -14.14 -9.63 20.47
C PRO A 693 -12.72 -9.30 20.02
N ARG A 694 -12.04 -8.44 20.74
CA ARG A 694 -10.57 -8.36 20.71
C ARG A 694 -10.03 -9.11 21.92
N ALA A 695 -9.28 -10.18 21.70
CA ALA A 695 -8.58 -11.01 22.69
C ALA A 695 -9.41 -11.67 23.83
N THR A 696 -10.57 -11.12 24.21
CA THR A 696 -11.43 -11.61 25.29
C THR A 696 -11.98 -12.99 25.01
N ALA A 697 -12.56 -13.27 23.84
CA ALA A 697 -13.12 -14.59 23.56
C ALA A 697 -12.07 -15.71 23.40
N ALA A 698 -10.84 -15.37 23.00
CA ALA A 698 -9.72 -16.31 22.87
C ALA A 698 -9.14 -16.71 24.22
N LEU A 699 -8.95 -15.72 25.10
CA LEU A 699 -8.47 -15.90 26.46
C LEU A 699 -9.57 -16.48 27.37
N ASP A 700 -10.82 -16.10 27.15
CA ASP A 700 -12.02 -16.68 27.79
C ASP A 700 -12.23 -18.13 27.34
N ALA A 701 -12.07 -18.47 26.05
CA ALA A 701 -12.06 -19.86 25.60
C ALA A 701 -10.85 -20.65 26.13
N PHE A 702 -9.67 -20.04 26.22
CA PHE A 702 -8.50 -20.67 26.85
C PHE A 702 -8.75 -20.98 28.34
N LEU A 703 -9.31 -20.03 29.10
CA LEU A 703 -9.63 -20.19 30.52
C LEU A 703 -10.85 -21.10 30.76
N ARG A 704 -11.77 -21.23 29.80
CA ARG A 704 -12.94 -22.12 29.87
C ARG A 704 -12.65 -23.57 29.47
N VAL A 705 -11.58 -23.85 28.73
CA VAL A 705 -11.31 -25.19 28.16
C VAL A 705 -10.39 -26.07 29.02
N ARG A 706 -9.48 -25.50 29.81
CA ARG A 706 -8.53 -26.31 30.59
C ARG A 706 -8.76 -26.08 32.06
N ASN A 707 -9.44 -27.05 32.62
CA ASN A 707 -9.74 -27.14 34.02
C ASN A 707 -8.48 -27.32 34.94
N TYR A 708 -7.27 -27.00 34.49
CA TYR A 708 -6.05 -26.60 35.25
C TYR A 708 -4.98 -26.02 34.28
N GLY A 709 -4.13 -25.09 34.73
CA GLY A 709 -2.94 -24.58 34.00
C GLY A 709 -1.71 -24.40 34.91
N GLU A 710 -0.51 -24.74 34.44
CA GLU A 710 0.76 -24.49 35.16
C GLU A 710 1.54 -23.33 34.51
N ALA A 711 2.00 -22.37 35.31
CA ALA A 711 2.78 -21.22 34.83
C ALA A 711 3.99 -20.95 35.74
N LEU A 712 5.09 -20.48 35.13
CA LEU A 712 6.32 -20.09 35.82
C LEU A 712 6.14 -18.69 36.42
N ASP A 713 6.30 -18.55 37.74
CA ASP A 713 6.19 -17.29 38.46
C ASP A 713 7.52 -16.51 38.39
N TYR A 714 7.49 -15.21 38.68
CA TYR A 714 8.64 -14.30 38.58
C TYR A 714 9.79 -14.64 39.55
N ASP A 715 9.54 -15.52 40.51
CA ASP A 715 10.53 -16.07 41.43
C ASP A 715 11.21 -17.36 40.93
N GLY A 716 10.82 -17.84 39.74
CA GLY A 716 11.36 -19.05 39.12
C GLY A 716 10.66 -20.36 39.54
N SER A 717 9.58 -20.30 40.31
CA SER A 717 8.80 -21.48 40.70
C SER A 717 7.60 -21.72 39.76
N VAL A 718 7.33 -22.98 39.41
CA VAL A 718 6.14 -23.35 38.62
C VAL A 718 4.95 -23.49 39.57
N LYS A 719 3.90 -22.68 39.36
CA LYS A 719 2.63 -22.76 40.09
C LYS A 719 1.55 -23.40 39.24
N ARG A 720 0.77 -24.26 39.88
CA ARG A 720 -0.35 -25.00 39.29
C ARG A 720 -1.66 -24.35 39.70
N PHE A 721 -2.46 -24.00 38.71
CA PHE A 721 -3.80 -23.47 38.83
C PHE A 721 -4.78 -24.58 38.45
N ASP A 722 -5.83 -24.79 39.25
CA ASP A 722 -6.85 -25.82 39.07
C ASP A 722 -8.22 -25.17 38.80
N PHE A 723 -8.88 -25.62 37.75
CA PHE A 723 -10.10 -25.05 37.17
C PHE A 723 -11.25 -26.11 37.04
N ASN A 724 -11.03 -27.40 37.41
CA ASN A 724 -11.93 -28.59 37.55
C ASN A 724 -13.08 -28.96 36.57
N PHE A 725 -12.83 -30.11 35.90
CA PHE A 725 -13.60 -31.08 35.06
C PHE A 725 -13.73 -30.90 33.54
#